data_AF-A0A3A8HU82-F1
#
_entry.id   AF-A0A3A8HU82-F1
#
_cell.length_a   1.000
_cell.length_b   1.000
_cell.length_c   1.000
_cell.angle_alpha   90.00
_cell.angle_beta   90.00
_cell.angle_gamma   90.00
#
_symmetry.space_group_name_H-M   'P 1'
#
loop_
_entity.id
_entity.type
_entity.pdbx_description
1 polymer ?
#
loop_
_entity_poly.entity_id
_entity_poly.type
_entity_poly.pdbx_seq_one_letter_code
_entity_poly.pdbx_strand_id
1 'polypeptide(L)'
;MIEPETALPATAPVAEERWSWPPLFGLLEVQFGAAVGFLQTAVPYWLAKDGMPLAQIGVLSGTAFSPHAWKLLWVPLIDLGPWRRVWYGVSTLLTALLILACALLPDPAHQLGVFTLLLTALQAASTTAHAALNGLMATTSKLEDKGRTAGWQMAGNVGATALLGALAIFLASRFSRQVAGSVLATLVLASGAGIFWITERHDPSTVPTGPLLKAAWERVKGIVVDLAKTAFSREGIILLVLCLAPVACGALSNLFSAMAHDYQVPEHTVELVNGLGMGVMGAAGSLVGGWLSDRMNRKLAYALAGAATGLCAFAMAAAPMTTTTYIWGTLAYSFANGAGFAAFAGMVLEMVSEGAAVTTKYSLFVAASNFAISYTTALDGHASAFRGIGTRASIAADGLITFGGISIVVIIFALFLRKKPAAPAAAKPLDGASTDVMIQGFHWNSASAGGWWNTVKNNAATLKSAGFTMVWLPPPSDAAAIQGYLPRQLNVLNSSYGTEAELTAALAALNAQGVKPIADIVVNHRVGTANWADFTNPTWGGCNTVAKGDEWATACGNPDSGEGYAAARDLDHSQAIVRSDLKTWMNSRLKGVGFAGWRFDFVKGFAGSYVKEYVTDTSPWFCVGEHWPTNYFDANNPDNWKSQIIGWVDQTTGTCAAFDFATKGLLNDVLTNNNYARLKASDGKPAGTIGWWPSRSVTFVDNHDTGPSEACGNGQNHWPVPCTKVMQGYAYILTHPGIPTVYWPHYFNWGLGNSIKDLITLRKNAGLTSESPVTILRAEAGLYAATIAGKVAVKIGATAWSPGTGWTLAASGTDYSVWTSGSTPPPTGTTANVEFVCNNGTTVMGQNVYVTGSITELSTWSGTATNKILSPTAYPTWRATYAMPANTSIQWKCVKRDGAGNLVWQGGGNNTVNTPAAGGSITATASF
;
A
#
# COMPACT_ATOMS: atom_id res chain seq x y z
N MET A 1 56.13 20.97 -26.01
CA MET A 1 56.27 21.10 -24.55
C MET A 1 55.03 21.77 -24.00
N ILE A 2 54.01 20.98 -23.66
CA ILE A 2 53.02 21.29 -22.62
C ILE A 2 52.67 19.91 -22.05
N GLU A 3 52.93 19.72 -20.75
CA GLU A 3 52.66 18.49 -20.01
C GLU A 3 51.15 18.20 -19.93
N PRO A 4 50.72 16.93 -19.89
CA PRO A 4 49.35 16.60 -19.53
C PRO A 4 49.17 16.77 -18.01
N GLU A 5 48.17 17.56 -17.64
CA GLU A 5 47.66 17.65 -16.27
C GLU A 5 47.44 16.25 -15.69
N THR A 6 48.01 16.03 -14.52
CA THR A 6 47.82 14.87 -13.66
C THR A 6 46.34 14.54 -13.51
N ALA A 7 45.92 13.40 -14.07
CA ALA A 7 44.63 12.80 -13.79
C ALA A 7 44.47 12.61 -12.27
N LEU A 8 43.38 13.13 -11.72
CA LEU A 8 42.94 12.78 -10.37
C LEU A 8 42.81 11.24 -10.29
N PRO A 9 43.26 10.60 -9.20
CA PRO A 9 43.22 9.15 -9.09
C PRO A 9 41.78 8.65 -9.22
N ALA A 10 41.64 7.52 -9.91
CA ALA A 10 40.39 6.79 -10.10
C ALA A 10 39.58 6.77 -8.80
N THR A 11 38.30 7.13 -8.90
CA THR A 11 37.32 7.02 -7.83
C THR A 11 37.46 5.65 -7.18
N ALA A 12 37.80 5.65 -5.89
CA ALA A 12 37.93 4.45 -5.08
C ALA A 12 36.67 3.56 -5.26
N PRO A 13 36.84 2.23 -5.24
CA PRO A 13 35.71 1.30 -5.34
C PRO A 13 34.64 1.66 -4.30
N VAL A 14 33.37 1.63 -4.70
CA VAL A 14 32.24 1.85 -3.80
C VAL A 14 32.37 0.85 -2.65
N ALA A 15 32.72 1.34 -1.46
CA ALA A 15 32.93 0.51 -0.30
C ALA A 15 31.64 -0.28 0.01
N GLU A 16 31.78 -1.57 0.29
CA GLU A 16 30.70 -2.44 0.76
C GLU A 16 29.85 -1.74 1.82
N GLU A 17 28.52 -1.90 1.74
CA GLU A 17 27.58 -1.35 2.74
C GLU A 17 27.91 -1.87 4.15
N ARG A 18 28.65 -1.08 4.93
CA ARG A 18 28.92 -1.37 6.34
C ARG A 18 27.86 -0.73 7.22
N TRP A 19 26.93 -1.56 7.70
CA TRP A 19 25.96 -1.18 8.73
C TRP A 19 26.62 -1.17 10.12
N SER A 20 26.24 -0.21 10.96
CA SER A 20 26.78 -0.08 12.31
C SER A 20 26.17 -1.12 13.26
N TRP A 21 27.00 -1.69 14.13
CA TRP A 21 26.57 -2.69 15.12
C TRP A 21 25.75 -2.04 16.26
N PRO A 22 24.52 -2.49 16.57
CA PRO A 22 23.66 -1.81 17.55
C PRO A 22 24.26 -1.51 18.93
N PRO A 23 25.01 -2.43 19.58
CA PRO A 23 25.69 -2.15 20.85
C PRO A 23 26.71 -1.01 20.81
N LEU A 24 27.26 -0.69 19.65
CA LEU A 24 28.17 0.45 19.49
C LEU A 24 27.50 1.77 19.87
N PHE A 25 26.21 1.93 19.56
CA PHE A 25 25.46 3.14 19.91
C PHE A 25 25.24 3.26 21.42
N GLY A 26 25.11 2.14 22.14
CA GLY A 26 25.07 2.15 23.61
C GLY A 26 26.40 2.61 24.22
N LEU A 27 27.53 2.16 23.67
CA LEU A 27 28.85 2.63 24.07
C LEU A 27 29.03 4.13 23.79
N LEU A 28 28.64 4.59 22.61
CA LEU A 28 28.78 6.00 22.22
C LEU A 28 27.85 6.95 22.98
N GLU A 29 26.77 6.44 23.57
CA GLU A 29 25.85 7.21 24.39
C GLU A 29 26.36 7.42 25.83
N VAL A 30 27.39 6.68 26.27
CA VAL A 30 27.98 6.81 27.62
C VAL A 30 28.45 8.23 27.90
N GLN A 31 28.94 8.95 26.89
CA GLN A 31 29.34 10.37 27.04
C GLN A 31 28.18 11.26 27.48
N PHE A 32 26.97 10.99 26.98
CA PHE A 32 25.77 11.74 27.35
C PHE A 32 25.39 11.46 28.79
N GLY A 33 25.34 10.17 29.16
CA GLY A 33 25.05 9.78 30.52
C GLY A 33 26.07 10.30 31.54
N ALA A 34 27.37 10.33 31.19
CA ALA A 34 28.40 10.90 32.07
C ALA A 34 28.13 12.38 32.39
N ALA A 35 27.83 13.18 31.37
CA ALA A 35 27.60 14.62 31.53
C ALA A 35 26.29 14.91 32.29
N VAL A 36 25.20 14.20 31.95
CA VAL A 36 23.91 14.36 32.62
C VAL A 36 23.98 13.86 34.06
N GLY A 37 24.57 12.69 34.31
CA GLY A 37 24.76 12.13 35.65
C GLY A 37 25.63 13.01 36.54
N PHE A 38 26.69 13.61 35.99
CA PHE A 38 27.53 14.58 36.70
C PHE A 38 26.71 15.81 37.14
N LEU A 39 25.89 16.38 36.25
CA LEU A 39 25.05 17.53 36.57
C LEU A 39 23.89 17.20 37.51
N GLN A 40 23.18 16.10 37.28
CA GLN A 40 21.94 15.80 38.01
C GLN A 40 22.18 15.12 39.36
N THR A 41 23.34 14.44 39.52
CA THR A 41 23.62 13.65 40.72
C THR A 41 24.80 14.23 41.49
N ALA A 42 25.98 14.35 40.85
CA ALA A 42 27.22 14.68 41.57
C ALA A 42 27.29 16.16 42.01
N VAL A 43 26.93 17.09 41.13
CA VAL A 43 26.99 18.53 41.39
C VAL A 43 26.06 18.97 42.54
N PRO A 44 24.76 18.62 42.54
CA PRO A 44 23.86 18.95 43.65
C PRO A 44 24.34 18.43 44.99
N TYR A 45 24.87 17.20 45.00
CA TYR A 45 25.43 16.59 46.21
C TYR A 45 26.63 17.36 46.77
N TRP A 46 27.57 17.77 45.92
CA TRP A 46 28.73 18.55 46.35
C TRP A 46 28.36 19.93 46.86
N LEU A 47 27.50 20.65 46.13
CA LEU A 47 27.08 21.99 46.53
C LEU A 47 26.26 21.97 47.82
N ALA A 48 25.41 20.96 48.00
CA ALA A 48 24.66 20.80 49.25
C ALA A 48 25.59 20.50 50.44
N LYS A 49 26.61 19.65 50.24
CA LYS A 49 27.64 19.37 51.26
C LYS A 49 28.46 20.61 51.61
N ASP A 50 28.72 21.48 50.64
CA ASP A 50 29.40 22.76 50.82
C ASP A 50 28.47 23.84 51.45
N GLY A 51 27.25 23.47 51.86
CA GLY A 51 26.32 24.34 52.61
C GLY A 51 25.44 25.24 51.73
N MET A 52 25.38 25.02 50.42
CA MET A 52 24.60 25.84 49.50
C MET A 52 23.09 25.61 49.66
N PRO A 53 22.26 26.67 49.69
CA PRO A 53 20.81 26.53 49.72
C PRO A 53 20.27 25.74 48.52
N LEU A 54 19.37 24.79 48.78
CA LEU A 54 18.74 23.94 47.75
C LEU A 54 18.09 24.73 46.60
N ALA A 55 17.51 25.91 46.89
CA ALA A 55 16.93 26.78 45.87
C ALA A 55 17.98 27.27 44.85
N GLN A 56 19.20 27.59 45.30
CA GLN A 56 20.29 28.02 44.42
C GLN A 56 20.82 26.86 43.58
N ILE A 57 20.95 25.67 44.18
CA ILE A 57 21.31 24.43 43.47
C ILE A 57 20.28 24.11 42.39
N GLY A 58 18.99 24.29 42.68
CA GLY A 58 17.90 24.10 41.72
C GLY A 58 17.96 25.06 40.53
N VAL A 59 18.20 26.36 40.78
CA VAL A 59 18.39 27.36 39.71
C VAL A 59 19.61 27.04 38.84
N LEU A 60 20.74 26.66 39.46
CA LEU A 60 21.95 26.23 38.74
C LEU A 60 21.67 25.00 37.88
N SER A 61 21.06 23.96 38.45
CA SER A 61 20.80 22.70 37.75
C SER A 61 19.85 22.90 36.57
N GLY A 62 18.79 23.70 36.75
CA GLY A 62 17.87 24.06 35.68
C GLY A 62 18.53 24.89 34.57
N THR A 63 19.36 25.86 34.93
CA THR A 63 20.11 26.71 33.97
C THR A 63 21.15 25.90 33.20
N ALA A 64 21.82 24.98 33.88
CA ALA A 64 22.77 24.07 33.26
C ALA A 64 22.09 23.07 32.31
N PHE A 65 20.89 22.60 32.64
CA PHE A 65 20.15 21.63 31.82
C PHE A 65 19.37 22.24 30.65
N SER A 66 19.15 23.56 30.63
CA SER A 66 18.38 24.25 29.58
C SER A 66 18.83 24.01 28.12
N PRO A 67 20.12 23.73 27.79
CA PRO A 67 20.52 23.43 26.42
C PRO A 67 19.75 22.27 25.78
N HIS A 68 19.29 21.29 26.57
CA HIS A 68 18.52 20.15 26.06
C HIS A 68 17.15 20.56 25.48
N ALA A 69 16.59 21.70 25.92
CA ALA A 69 15.35 22.26 25.40
C ALA A 69 15.58 23.13 24.15
N TRP A 70 16.74 23.81 24.07
CA TRP A 70 17.02 24.81 23.03
C TRP A 70 17.85 24.29 21.87
N LYS A 71 18.28 23.01 21.91
CA LYS A 71 19.14 22.41 20.88
C LYS A 71 18.61 22.51 19.44
N LEU A 72 17.29 22.69 19.26
CA LEU A 72 16.68 22.95 17.95
C LEU A 72 17.24 24.20 17.24
N LEU A 73 17.84 25.14 17.99
CA LEU A 73 18.42 26.36 17.43
C LEU A 73 19.74 26.12 16.70
N TRP A 74 20.52 25.10 17.07
CA TRP A 74 21.85 24.84 16.50
C TRP A 74 22.04 23.45 15.90
N VAL A 75 21.20 22.46 16.23
CA VAL A 75 21.23 21.13 15.61
C VAL A 75 21.13 21.18 14.06
N PRO A 76 20.39 22.12 13.43
CA PRO A 76 20.41 22.25 11.97
C PRO A 76 21.83 22.41 11.39
N LEU A 77 22.78 22.96 12.14
CA LEU A 77 24.18 23.09 11.72
C LEU A 77 24.87 21.73 11.53
N ILE A 78 24.41 20.70 12.24
CA ILE A 78 24.91 19.33 12.12
C ILE A 78 24.50 18.72 10.76
N ASP A 79 23.29 19.04 10.27
CA ASP A 79 22.80 18.57 8.97
C ASP A 79 23.35 19.40 7.78
N LEU A 80 24.02 20.53 8.02
CA LEU A 80 24.63 21.36 6.97
C LEU A 80 25.90 20.77 6.36
N GLY A 81 26.55 19.80 7.01
CA GLY A 81 27.81 19.21 6.58
C GLY A 81 27.77 17.68 6.54
N PRO A 82 28.61 17.01 5.73
CA PRO A 82 28.64 15.54 5.64
C PRO A 82 29.41 14.87 6.80
N TRP A 83 29.59 15.54 7.94
CA TRP A 83 30.55 15.17 8.98
C TRP A 83 29.91 15.01 10.37
N ARG A 84 28.78 14.31 10.49
CA ARG A 84 28.15 14.07 11.81
C ARG A 84 29.12 13.38 12.76
N ARG A 85 30.00 12.52 12.24
CA ARG A 85 31.10 11.89 12.98
C ARG A 85 32.07 12.91 13.59
N VAL A 86 32.39 13.99 12.87
CA VAL A 86 33.28 15.05 13.37
C VAL A 86 32.58 15.86 14.46
N TRP A 87 31.31 16.23 14.23
CA TRP A 87 30.50 16.89 15.26
C TRP A 87 30.42 16.08 16.55
N TYR A 88 30.22 14.77 16.45
CA TYR A 88 30.26 13.87 17.61
C TYR A 88 31.62 13.87 18.29
N GLY A 89 32.71 13.67 17.53
CA GLY A 89 34.07 13.59 18.09
C GLY A 89 34.52 14.87 18.80
N VAL A 90 34.31 16.04 18.15
CA VAL A 90 34.63 17.36 18.73
C VAL A 90 33.81 17.63 19.98
N SER A 91 32.51 17.34 19.93
CA SER A 91 31.61 17.56 21.07
C SER A 91 31.93 16.63 22.25
N THR A 92 32.37 15.40 21.98
CA THR A 92 32.79 14.45 23.02
C THR A 92 34.10 14.89 23.69
N LEU A 93 35.07 15.36 22.91
CA LEU A 93 36.30 15.95 23.45
C LEU A 93 35.99 17.17 24.32
N LEU A 94 35.12 18.07 23.84
CA LEU A 94 34.70 19.26 24.59
C LEU A 94 33.97 18.87 25.88
N THR A 95 33.13 17.84 25.86
CA THR A 95 32.44 17.30 27.03
C THR A 95 33.44 16.81 28.09
N ALA A 96 34.46 16.05 27.69
CA ALA A 96 35.51 15.59 28.61
C ALA A 96 36.31 16.75 29.23
N LEU A 97 36.70 17.74 28.41
CA LEU A 97 37.42 18.93 28.86
C LEU A 97 36.59 19.77 29.83
N LEU A 98 35.28 19.91 29.59
CA LEU A 98 34.39 20.68 30.44
C LEU A 98 34.06 19.96 31.76
N ILE A 99 33.95 18.62 31.78
CA ILE A 99 33.89 17.86 33.03
C ILE A 99 35.14 18.11 33.87
N LEU A 100 36.32 18.05 33.25
CA LEU A 100 37.58 18.31 33.93
C LEU A 100 37.66 19.76 34.44
N ALA A 101 37.26 20.74 33.62
CA ALA A 101 37.21 22.15 34.02
C ALA A 101 36.27 22.38 35.21
N CYS A 102 35.09 21.76 35.23
CA CYS A 102 34.16 21.81 36.35
C CYS A 102 34.76 21.20 37.62
N ALA A 103 35.49 20.08 37.49
CA ALA A 103 36.11 19.38 38.61
C ALA A 103 37.37 20.08 39.17
N LEU A 104 38.09 20.81 38.31
CA LEU A 104 39.29 21.57 38.66
C LEU A 104 38.99 22.96 39.22
N LEU A 105 37.77 23.48 39.03
CA LEU A 105 37.38 24.80 39.53
C LEU A 105 37.52 24.84 41.07
N PRO A 106 38.41 25.69 41.61
CA PRO A 106 38.56 25.82 43.05
C PRO A 106 37.34 26.55 43.62
N ASP A 107 36.77 25.97 44.67
CA ASP A 107 35.65 26.55 45.42
C ASP A 107 34.44 26.97 44.53
N PRO A 108 33.77 25.99 43.90
CA PRO A 108 32.64 26.26 43.00
C PRO A 108 31.46 26.92 43.72
N ALA A 109 31.36 26.80 45.04
CA ALA A 109 30.32 27.42 45.84
C ALA A 109 30.41 28.96 45.84
N HIS A 110 31.63 29.50 45.88
CA HIS A 110 31.87 30.95 45.83
C HIS A 110 31.95 31.51 44.40
N GLN A 111 32.11 30.65 43.39
CA GLN A 111 32.20 31.02 41.97
C GLN A 111 31.00 30.52 41.16
N LEU A 112 29.79 30.65 41.72
CA LEU A 112 28.59 30.02 41.18
C LEU A 112 28.27 30.42 39.73
N GLY A 113 28.54 31.66 39.34
CA GLY A 113 28.31 32.14 37.97
C GLY A 113 29.20 31.43 36.94
N VAL A 114 30.50 31.31 37.23
CA VAL A 114 31.47 30.61 36.36
C VAL A 114 31.17 29.12 36.33
N PHE A 115 30.86 28.53 37.48
CA PHE A 115 30.52 27.12 37.57
C PHE A 115 29.24 26.79 36.79
N THR A 116 28.21 27.62 36.90
CA THR A 116 26.97 27.48 36.11
C THR A 116 27.25 27.58 34.61
N LEU A 117 28.07 28.56 34.18
CA LEU A 117 28.44 28.70 32.77
C LEU A 117 29.18 27.46 32.23
N LEU A 118 30.13 26.92 33.00
CA LEU A 118 30.85 25.70 32.64
C LEU A 118 29.92 24.49 32.53
N LEU A 119 28.97 24.37 33.45
CA LEU A 119 27.96 23.29 33.43
C LEU A 119 26.97 23.44 32.27
N THR A 120 26.51 24.65 31.97
CA THR A 120 25.67 24.91 30.79
C THR A 120 26.43 24.58 29.50
N ALA A 121 27.70 25.00 29.40
CA ALA A 121 28.55 24.65 28.26
C ALA A 121 28.76 23.13 28.15
N LEU A 122 28.93 22.43 29.28
CA LEU A 122 29.07 20.98 29.34
C LEU A 122 27.82 20.29 28.77
N GLN A 123 26.62 20.71 29.19
CA GLN A 123 25.38 20.13 28.68
C GLN A 123 25.14 20.47 27.20
N ALA A 124 25.53 21.66 26.76
CA ALA A 124 25.45 22.04 25.34
C ALA A 124 26.37 21.18 24.46
N ALA A 125 27.60 20.90 24.91
CA ALA A 125 28.52 20.00 24.22
C ALA A 125 27.96 18.57 24.18
N SER A 126 27.51 18.06 25.33
CA SER A 126 26.99 16.69 25.45
C SER A 126 25.72 16.45 24.62
N THR A 127 24.77 17.40 24.63
CA THR A 127 23.53 17.28 23.84
C THR A 127 23.79 17.40 22.33
N THR A 128 24.85 18.12 21.94
CA THR A 128 25.30 18.21 20.54
C THR A 128 25.91 16.89 20.07
N ALA A 129 26.75 16.25 20.90
CA ALA A 129 27.24 14.90 20.62
C ALA A 129 26.08 13.89 20.50
N HIS A 130 25.12 13.94 21.42
CA HIS A 130 23.92 13.09 21.38
C HIS A 130 23.08 13.32 20.11
N ALA A 131 22.86 14.58 19.70
CA ALA A 131 22.16 14.89 18.46
C ALA A 131 22.89 14.30 17.24
N ALA A 132 24.20 14.50 17.12
CA ALA A 132 25.00 13.92 16.04
C ALA A 132 24.93 12.39 16.01
N LEU A 133 24.95 11.73 17.18
CA LEU A 133 24.81 10.28 17.31
C LEU A 133 23.44 9.79 16.83
N ASN A 134 22.35 10.50 17.16
CA ASN A 134 21.00 10.19 16.66
C ASN A 134 20.92 10.24 15.13
N GLY A 135 21.56 11.24 14.51
CA GLY A 135 21.64 11.35 13.05
C GLY A 135 22.42 10.19 12.41
N LEU A 136 23.52 9.77 13.03
CA LEU A 136 24.30 8.60 12.61
C LEU A 136 23.51 7.30 12.79
N MET A 137 22.79 7.14 13.90
CA MET A 137 21.91 6.00 14.14
C MET A 137 20.84 5.87 13.05
N ALA A 138 20.17 6.97 12.72
CA ALA A 138 19.10 6.99 11.73
C ALA A 138 19.57 6.62 10.32
N THR A 139 20.83 6.91 9.99
CA THR A 139 21.41 6.71 8.64
C THR A 139 22.28 5.46 8.51
N THR A 140 22.79 4.90 9.62
CA THR A 140 23.71 3.76 9.61
C THR A 140 23.17 2.50 10.31
N SER A 141 21.89 2.51 10.71
CA SER A 141 21.18 1.33 11.20
C SER A 141 20.27 0.73 10.14
N LYS A 142 20.16 -0.59 10.10
CA LYS A 142 19.17 -1.29 9.26
C LYS A 142 17.76 -1.00 9.75
N LEU A 143 16.79 -0.99 8.82
CA LEU A 143 15.37 -0.77 9.15
C LEU A 143 14.81 -1.81 10.14
N GLU A 144 15.26 -3.06 10.02
CA GLU A 144 14.87 -4.19 10.87
C GLU A 144 15.52 -4.18 12.27
N ASP A 145 16.62 -3.45 12.46
CA ASP A 145 17.36 -3.36 13.72
C ASP A 145 17.12 -2.02 14.46
N LYS A 146 16.27 -1.12 13.95
CA LYS A 146 16.06 0.22 14.54
C LYS A 146 15.58 0.15 15.99
N GLY A 147 14.77 -0.84 16.37
CA GLY A 147 14.35 -1.06 17.75
C GLY A 147 15.50 -1.48 18.65
N ARG A 148 16.32 -2.44 18.23
CA ARG A 148 17.55 -2.86 18.92
C ARG A 148 18.56 -1.73 19.05
N THR A 149 18.78 -0.95 17.99
CA THR A 149 19.65 0.23 18.02
C THR A 149 19.16 1.24 19.06
N ALA A 150 17.86 1.55 19.07
CA ALA A 150 17.26 2.40 20.09
C ALA A 150 17.37 1.82 21.51
N GLY A 151 17.21 0.51 21.68
CA GLY A 151 17.36 -0.16 22.96
C GLY A 151 18.77 -0.06 23.52
N TRP A 152 19.79 -0.28 22.69
CA TRP A 152 21.19 -0.11 23.08
C TRP A 152 21.54 1.34 23.39
N GLN A 153 21.07 2.29 22.58
CA GLN A 153 21.23 3.70 22.86
C GLN A 153 20.65 4.08 24.22
N MET A 154 19.38 3.74 24.47
CA MET A 154 18.73 4.10 25.72
C MET A 154 19.32 3.38 26.93
N ALA A 155 19.82 2.15 26.75
CA ALA A 155 20.59 1.46 27.79
C ALA A 155 21.88 2.21 28.14
N GLY A 156 22.59 2.73 27.12
CA GLY A 156 23.74 3.61 27.30
C GLY A 156 23.36 4.92 28.01
N ASN A 157 22.27 5.57 27.61
CA ASN A 157 21.81 6.82 28.21
C ASN A 157 21.39 6.65 29.68
N VAL A 158 20.36 5.85 29.95
CA VAL A 158 19.77 5.69 31.28
C VAL A 158 20.76 5.01 32.23
N GLY A 159 21.42 3.95 31.75
CA GLY A 159 22.40 3.21 32.54
C GLY A 159 23.61 4.06 32.89
N ALA A 160 24.22 4.76 31.93
CA ALA A 160 25.40 5.57 32.21
C ALA A 160 25.09 6.80 33.05
N THR A 161 23.91 7.42 32.90
CA THR A 161 23.49 8.56 33.74
C THR A 161 23.54 8.20 35.21
N ALA A 162 22.92 7.08 35.57
CA ALA A 162 22.86 6.61 36.95
C ALA A 162 24.23 6.11 37.46
N LEU A 163 24.89 5.24 36.69
CA LEU A 163 26.17 4.62 37.09
C LEU A 163 27.29 5.65 37.23
N LEU A 164 27.42 6.57 36.28
CA LEU A 164 28.52 7.54 36.27
C LEU A 164 28.25 8.72 37.21
N GLY A 165 26.99 9.08 37.43
CA GLY A 165 26.61 10.01 38.50
C GLY A 165 26.98 9.47 39.88
N ALA A 166 26.64 8.21 40.17
CA ALA A 166 27.01 7.54 41.42
C ALA A 166 28.53 7.37 41.57
N LEU A 167 29.22 6.96 40.49
CA LEU A 167 30.67 6.83 40.48
C LEU A 167 31.37 8.17 40.78
N ALA A 168 30.86 9.27 40.23
CA ALA A 168 31.40 10.61 40.50
C ALA A 168 31.30 10.99 41.97
N ILE A 169 30.16 10.72 42.62
CA ILE A 169 29.98 10.92 44.06
C ILE A 169 30.95 10.05 44.86
N PHE A 170 31.01 8.75 44.53
CA PHE A 170 31.89 7.80 45.21
C PHE A 170 33.35 8.25 45.17
N LEU A 171 33.86 8.57 43.97
CA LEU A 171 35.25 9.01 43.80
C LEU A 171 35.52 10.35 44.49
N ALA A 172 34.59 11.30 44.42
CA ALA A 172 34.75 12.59 45.08
C ALA A 172 34.70 12.50 46.62
N SER A 173 33.92 11.56 47.15
CA SER A 173 33.79 11.34 48.60
C SER A 173 34.98 10.60 49.20
N ARG A 174 35.63 9.71 48.45
CA ARG A 174 36.77 8.89 48.90
C ARG A 174 38.13 9.50 48.60
N PHE A 175 38.22 10.26 47.51
CA PHE A 175 39.46 10.86 47.04
C PHE A 175 39.27 12.37 46.94
N SER A 176 38.97 12.89 45.75
CA SER A 176 38.75 14.31 45.52
C SER A 176 37.88 14.55 44.29
N ARG A 177 37.32 15.76 44.17
CA ARG A 177 36.54 16.18 42.99
C ARG A 177 37.37 16.08 41.71
N GLN A 178 38.68 16.39 41.78
CA GLN A 178 39.60 16.32 40.66
C GLN A 178 39.80 14.87 40.18
N VAL A 179 39.89 13.91 41.09
CA VAL A 179 39.96 12.48 40.75
C VAL A 179 38.68 12.02 40.08
N ALA A 180 37.51 12.40 40.62
CA ALA A 180 36.22 12.08 40.01
C ALA A 180 36.10 12.64 38.58
N GLY A 181 36.44 13.92 38.37
CA GLY A 181 36.40 14.55 37.06
C GLY A 181 37.39 13.95 36.05
N SER A 182 38.59 13.60 36.50
CA SER A 182 39.63 12.99 35.64
C SER A 182 39.21 11.59 35.17
N VAL A 183 38.65 10.78 36.08
CA VAL A 183 38.15 9.43 35.74
C VAL A 183 36.98 9.52 34.76
N LEU A 184 36.00 10.40 35.02
CA LEU A 184 34.87 10.60 34.12
C LEU A 184 35.30 11.11 32.74
N ALA A 185 36.18 12.11 32.67
CA ALA A 185 36.70 12.62 31.41
C ALA A 185 37.41 11.52 30.60
N THR A 186 38.16 10.63 31.27
CA THR A 186 38.81 9.48 30.63
C THR A 186 37.79 8.48 30.08
N LEU A 187 36.74 8.16 30.85
CA LEU A 187 35.67 7.27 30.41
C LEU A 187 34.90 7.84 29.22
N VAL A 188 34.64 9.16 29.22
CA VAL A 188 34.01 9.87 28.09
C VAL A 188 34.86 9.73 26.82
N LEU A 189 36.16 10.00 26.89
CA LEU A 189 37.06 9.85 25.73
C LEU A 189 37.18 8.40 25.25
N ALA A 190 37.29 7.45 26.18
CA ALA A 190 37.37 6.02 25.86
C ALA A 190 36.10 5.52 25.17
N SER A 191 34.92 5.92 25.65
CA SER A 191 33.64 5.57 25.01
C SER A 191 33.48 6.24 23.64
N GLY A 192 33.93 7.48 23.49
CA GLY A 192 33.88 8.24 22.25
C GLY A 192 34.76 7.69 21.12
N ALA A 193 35.82 6.93 21.44
CA ALA A 193 36.69 6.29 20.45
C ALA A 193 35.93 5.33 19.51
N GLY A 194 34.78 4.81 19.93
CA GLY A 194 33.95 3.96 19.09
C GLY A 194 33.44 4.62 17.80
N ILE A 195 33.49 5.96 17.70
CA ILE A 195 33.05 6.70 16.50
C ILE A 195 33.88 6.37 15.26
N PHE A 196 35.12 5.89 15.47
CA PHE A 196 35.98 5.44 14.38
C PHE A 196 35.47 4.17 13.70
N TRP A 197 34.61 3.38 14.36
CA TRP A 197 33.98 2.18 13.80
C TRP A 197 32.69 2.44 13.02
N ILE A 198 32.11 3.64 13.08
CA ILE A 198 30.94 4.03 12.27
C ILE A 198 31.41 4.55 10.92
N THR A 199 30.85 4.06 9.82
CA THR A 199 31.10 4.62 8.48
C THR A 199 29.87 5.42 8.03
N GLU A 200 29.99 6.74 7.93
CA GLU A 200 28.87 7.61 7.52
C GLU A 200 28.69 7.56 6.00
N ARG A 201 27.47 7.22 5.58
CA ARG A 201 27.09 7.09 4.17
C ARG A 201 27.12 8.48 3.51
N HIS A 202 28.00 8.68 2.53
CA HIS A 202 28.02 9.92 1.75
C HIS A 202 26.91 9.89 0.71
N ASP A 203 25.95 10.80 0.80
CA ASP A 203 24.96 11.03 -0.25
C ASP A 203 25.58 11.93 -1.34
N PRO A 204 25.86 11.42 -2.56
CA PRO A 204 26.48 12.19 -3.63
C PRO A 204 25.63 13.39 -4.08
N SER A 205 24.32 13.36 -3.85
CA SER A 205 23.40 14.47 -4.17
C SER A 205 23.58 15.68 -3.25
N THR A 206 24.34 15.54 -2.17
CA THR A 206 24.56 16.59 -1.17
C THR A 206 25.88 17.34 -1.33
N VAL A 207 26.67 16.99 -2.37
CA VAL A 207 27.92 17.68 -2.72
C VAL A 207 27.58 18.99 -3.44
N PRO A 208 28.03 20.16 -2.95
CA PRO A 208 27.79 21.45 -3.60
C PRO A 208 28.22 21.49 -5.07
N THR A 209 27.27 21.52 -6.00
CA THR A 209 27.53 21.82 -7.42
C THR A 209 27.31 23.31 -7.68
N GLY A 210 28.19 24.16 -7.14
CA GLY A 210 28.11 25.62 -7.35
C GLY A 210 28.81 26.47 -6.29
N PRO A 211 28.67 27.81 -6.36
CA PRO A 211 29.28 28.73 -5.38
C PRO A 211 28.85 28.40 -3.94
N LEU A 212 29.82 28.35 -3.02
CA LEU A 212 29.63 27.90 -1.63
C LEU A 212 28.44 28.54 -0.91
N LEU A 213 28.24 29.86 -1.07
CA LEU A 213 27.12 30.59 -0.46
C LEU A 213 25.75 30.14 -0.99
N LYS A 214 25.63 29.89 -2.30
CA LYS A 214 24.37 29.45 -2.92
C LYS A 214 24.06 28.00 -2.54
N ALA A 215 25.08 27.14 -2.52
CA ALA A 215 24.92 25.76 -2.09
C ALA A 215 24.54 25.66 -0.60
N ALA A 216 25.16 26.48 0.26
CA ALA A 216 24.80 26.57 1.67
C ALA A 216 23.35 27.04 1.86
N TRP A 217 22.91 28.06 1.10
CA TRP A 217 21.54 28.55 1.14
C TRP A 217 20.51 27.50 0.70
N GLU A 218 20.74 26.81 -0.40
CA GLU A 218 19.84 25.74 -0.86
C GLU A 218 19.80 24.56 0.12
N ARG A 219 20.91 24.26 0.82
CA ARG A 219 20.94 23.26 1.89
C ARG A 219 20.10 23.68 3.10
N VAL A 220 20.27 24.91 3.58
CA VAL A 220 19.46 25.47 4.68
C VAL A 220 17.97 25.42 4.31
N LYS A 221 17.64 25.87 3.10
CA LYS A 221 16.27 25.83 2.58
C LYS A 221 15.72 24.39 2.51
N GLY A 222 16.53 23.44 2.02
CA GLY A 222 16.17 22.02 1.98
C GLY A 222 15.87 21.45 3.35
N ILE A 223 16.70 21.76 4.36
CA ILE A 223 16.49 21.35 5.76
C ILE A 223 15.19 21.92 6.31
N VAL A 224 14.94 23.22 6.12
CA VAL A 224 13.73 23.89 6.61
C VAL A 224 12.47 23.31 5.94
N VAL A 225 12.50 23.09 4.62
CA VAL A 225 11.38 22.51 3.87
C VAL A 225 11.13 21.07 4.29
N ASP A 226 12.17 20.25 4.44
CA ASP A 226 12.04 18.84 4.86
C ASP A 226 11.52 18.72 6.30
N LEU A 227 12.01 19.57 7.21
CA LEU A 227 11.51 19.67 8.58
C LEU A 227 10.04 20.10 8.61
N ALA A 228 9.66 21.13 7.83
CA ALA A 228 8.28 21.59 7.76
C ALA A 228 7.35 20.52 7.15
N LYS A 229 7.77 19.87 6.05
CA LYS A 229 7.02 18.76 5.46
C LYS A 229 6.80 17.65 6.47
N THR A 230 7.84 17.30 7.24
CA THR A 230 7.74 16.28 8.28
C THR A 230 6.77 16.72 9.38
N ALA A 231 6.99 17.89 9.98
CA ALA A 231 6.20 18.40 11.10
C ALA A 231 4.70 18.60 10.77
N PHE A 232 4.39 19.01 9.54
CA PHE A 232 3.02 19.23 9.07
C PHE A 232 2.43 18.05 8.28
N SER A 233 3.18 16.97 8.08
CA SER A 233 2.63 15.74 7.50
C SER A 233 1.68 15.07 8.49
N ARG A 234 0.73 14.29 7.97
CA ARG A 234 -0.18 13.49 8.82
C ARG A 234 0.59 12.58 9.77
N GLU A 235 1.66 11.95 9.31
CA GLU A 235 2.47 11.05 10.14
C GLU A 235 3.29 11.81 11.19
N GLY A 236 3.81 12.99 10.85
CA GLY A 236 4.57 13.81 11.78
C GLY A 236 3.71 14.51 12.82
N ILE A 237 2.50 14.92 12.48
CA ILE A 237 1.52 15.41 13.46
C ILE A 237 1.18 14.28 14.44
N ILE A 238 0.90 13.07 13.94
CA ILE A 238 0.64 11.91 14.80
C ILE A 238 1.83 11.68 15.72
N LEU A 239 3.05 11.64 15.19
CA LEU A 239 4.24 11.40 16.02
C LEU A 239 4.51 12.54 17.02
N LEU A 240 4.33 13.81 16.63
CA LEU A 240 4.45 14.95 17.54
C LEU A 240 3.45 14.85 18.70
N VAL A 241 2.20 14.47 18.41
CA VAL A 241 1.22 14.26 19.47
C VAL A 241 1.58 13.06 20.34
N LEU A 242 2.12 11.97 19.78
CA LEU A 242 2.65 10.85 20.56
C LEU A 242 3.81 11.29 21.47
N CYS A 243 4.71 12.15 20.99
CA CYS A 243 5.81 12.70 21.80
C CYS A 243 5.31 13.62 22.91
N LEU A 244 4.22 14.35 22.69
CA LEU A 244 3.64 15.26 23.67
C LEU A 244 2.70 14.54 24.66
N ALA A 245 2.21 13.35 24.31
CA ALA A 245 1.37 12.53 25.16
C ALA A 245 2.21 11.84 26.24
N PRO A 246 1.78 11.86 27.52
CA PRO A 246 2.60 11.38 28.61
C PRO A 246 2.45 9.86 28.80
N VAL A 247 2.81 9.06 27.79
CA VAL A 247 2.56 7.61 27.78
C VAL A 247 3.64 6.82 28.50
N ALA A 248 4.91 7.13 28.27
CA ALA A 248 6.04 6.47 28.93
C ALA A 248 7.14 7.50 29.25
N CYS A 249 6.73 8.59 29.89
CA CYS A 249 7.63 9.70 30.25
C CYS A 249 8.50 9.38 31.47
N GLY A 250 8.06 8.47 32.34
CA GLY A 250 8.81 8.10 33.54
C GLY A 250 9.02 9.22 34.54
N ALA A 251 8.12 10.21 34.54
CA ALA A 251 8.25 11.47 35.30
C ALA A 251 8.39 11.24 36.81
N LEU A 252 7.67 10.24 37.33
CA LEU A 252 7.75 9.81 38.73
C LEU A 252 9.16 9.43 39.19
N SER A 253 10.03 8.99 38.27
CA SER A 253 11.44 8.68 38.55
C SER A 253 12.19 9.87 39.15
N ASN A 254 11.82 11.10 38.76
CA ASN A 254 12.42 12.34 39.24
C ASN A 254 11.99 12.69 40.68
N LEU A 255 10.94 12.04 41.18
CA LEU A 255 10.35 12.33 42.49
C LEU A 255 10.59 11.21 43.52
N PHE A 256 11.04 10.02 43.11
CA PHE A 256 11.22 8.89 44.04
C PHE A 256 12.13 9.18 45.22
N SER A 257 13.21 9.95 45.02
CA SER A 257 14.10 10.32 46.13
C SER A 257 13.38 11.17 47.17
N ALA A 258 12.49 12.07 46.75
CA ALA A 258 11.69 12.89 47.67
C ALA A 258 10.58 12.07 48.36
N MET A 259 10.06 11.03 47.69
CA MET A 259 9.03 10.14 48.22
C MET A 259 9.56 9.12 49.25
N ALA A 260 10.87 8.90 49.29
CA ALA A 260 11.48 7.85 50.11
C ALA A 260 11.19 7.97 51.62
N HIS A 261 11.08 9.21 52.11
CA HIS A 261 10.75 9.50 53.51
C HIS A 261 9.41 8.87 53.91
N ASP A 262 8.39 8.98 53.06
CA ASP A 262 7.04 8.44 53.32
C ASP A 262 6.99 6.91 53.30
N TYR A 263 7.98 6.26 52.71
CA TYR A 263 8.18 4.81 52.73
C TYR A 263 9.08 4.32 53.87
N GLN A 264 9.55 5.24 54.73
CA GLN A 264 10.49 4.95 55.83
C GLN A 264 11.77 4.25 55.35
N VAL A 265 12.27 4.64 54.17
CA VAL A 265 13.45 4.03 53.55
C VAL A 265 14.71 4.66 54.15
N PRO A 266 15.66 3.87 54.67
CA PRO A 266 16.95 4.40 55.11
C PRO A 266 17.72 5.07 53.96
N GLU A 267 18.41 6.18 54.24
CA GLU A 267 19.12 6.98 53.22
C GLU A 267 20.07 6.14 52.34
N HIS A 268 20.86 5.24 52.95
CA HIS A 268 21.77 4.34 52.21
C HIS A 268 21.04 3.40 51.22
N THR A 269 19.77 3.08 51.49
CA THR A 269 18.95 2.25 50.60
C THR A 269 18.42 3.10 49.44
N VAL A 270 18.05 4.36 49.68
CA VAL A 270 17.63 5.29 48.61
C VAL A 270 18.77 5.52 47.61
N GLU A 271 19.98 5.74 48.11
CA GLU A 271 21.18 5.92 47.29
C GLU A 271 21.47 4.71 46.40
N LEU A 272 21.40 3.49 46.98
CA LEU A 272 21.65 2.25 46.26
C LEU A 272 20.57 1.98 45.21
N VAL A 273 19.30 2.20 45.56
CA VAL A 273 18.15 1.88 44.71
C VAL A 273 17.97 2.91 43.60
N ASN A 274 17.93 4.20 43.92
CA ASN A 274 17.69 5.24 42.91
C ASN A 274 18.92 5.52 42.05
N GLY A 275 20.11 5.32 42.60
CA GLY A 275 21.36 5.37 41.84
C GLY A 275 21.57 4.08 41.06
N LEU A 276 22.24 3.10 41.66
CA LEU A 276 22.69 1.88 40.97
C LEU A 276 21.53 1.01 40.48
N GLY A 277 20.54 0.76 41.34
CA GLY A 277 19.44 -0.17 41.06
C GLY A 277 18.59 0.25 39.86
N MET A 278 18.05 1.46 39.89
CA MET A 278 17.26 2.03 38.79
C MET A 278 18.10 2.17 37.52
N GLY A 279 19.37 2.54 37.62
CA GLY A 279 20.28 2.59 36.45
C GLY A 279 20.38 1.25 35.72
N VAL A 280 20.62 0.16 36.46
CA VAL A 280 20.74 -1.19 35.89
C VAL A 280 19.40 -1.68 35.34
N MET A 281 18.30 -1.49 36.08
CA MET A 281 16.98 -1.94 35.65
C MET A 281 16.45 -1.15 34.45
N GLY A 282 16.69 0.16 34.40
CA GLY A 282 16.37 1.00 33.24
C GLY A 282 17.17 0.60 31.99
N ALA A 283 18.44 0.24 32.14
CA ALA A 283 19.23 -0.29 31.03
C ALA A 283 18.71 -1.65 30.54
N ALA A 284 18.42 -2.58 31.44
CA ALA A 284 17.82 -3.87 31.10
C ALA A 284 16.46 -3.71 30.40
N GLY A 285 15.62 -2.82 30.93
CA GLY A 285 14.34 -2.46 30.33
C GLY A 285 14.49 -1.90 28.93
N SER A 286 15.46 -1.02 28.71
CA SER A 286 15.77 -0.45 27.39
C SER A 286 16.14 -1.51 26.36
N LEU A 287 16.97 -2.49 26.73
CA LEU A 287 17.34 -3.61 25.85
C LEU A 287 16.13 -4.48 25.49
N VAL A 288 15.28 -4.79 26.48
CA VAL A 288 14.05 -5.58 26.27
C VAL A 288 13.04 -4.82 25.41
N GLY A 289 12.83 -3.53 25.68
CA GLY A 289 11.93 -2.67 24.91
C GLY A 289 12.37 -2.50 23.46
N GLY A 290 13.67 -2.36 23.22
CA GLY A 290 14.24 -2.34 21.87
C GLY A 290 14.05 -3.66 21.13
N TRP A 291 14.31 -4.79 21.80
CA TRP A 291 14.09 -6.13 21.24
C TRP A 291 12.62 -6.44 20.93
N LEU A 292 11.70 -6.00 21.79
CA LEU A 292 10.25 -6.11 21.56
C LEU A 292 9.82 -5.25 20.38
N SER A 293 10.36 -4.03 20.27
CA SER A 293 10.01 -3.07 19.23
C SER A 293 10.32 -3.56 17.81
N ASP A 294 11.29 -4.45 17.61
CA ASP A 294 11.54 -5.07 16.30
C ASP A 294 10.65 -6.29 15.99
N ARG A 295 9.87 -6.77 16.97
CA ARG A 295 8.99 -7.95 16.84
C ARG A 295 7.50 -7.61 16.81
N MET A 296 7.15 -6.36 17.04
CA MET A 296 5.78 -5.88 16.98
C MET A 296 5.73 -4.46 16.42
N ASN A 297 4.52 -3.94 16.23
CA ASN A 297 4.38 -2.54 15.85
C ASN A 297 5.00 -1.63 16.92
N ARG A 298 5.96 -0.76 16.54
CA ARG A 298 6.70 0.09 17.48
C ARG A 298 5.81 1.06 18.27
N LYS A 299 4.70 1.50 17.68
CA LYS A 299 3.70 2.36 18.35
C LYS A 299 2.91 1.57 19.40
N LEU A 300 2.61 0.30 19.12
CA LEU A 300 2.03 -0.63 20.09
C LEU A 300 3.03 -0.96 21.20
N ALA A 301 4.31 -1.21 20.87
CA ALA A 301 5.35 -1.43 21.86
C ALA A 301 5.47 -0.25 22.84
N TYR A 302 5.41 0.98 22.33
CA TYR A 302 5.42 2.20 23.14
C TYR A 302 4.19 2.29 24.06
N ALA A 303 2.98 2.00 23.54
CA ALA A 303 1.76 2.00 24.33
C ALA A 303 1.75 0.90 25.42
N LEU A 304 2.24 -0.30 25.11
CA LEU A 304 2.33 -1.41 26.06
C LEU A 304 3.38 -1.14 27.15
N ALA A 305 4.52 -0.57 26.79
CA ALA A 305 5.53 -0.16 27.76
C ALA A 305 5.00 0.95 28.68
N GLY A 306 4.29 1.94 28.12
CA GLY A 306 3.59 2.95 28.90
C GLY A 306 2.53 2.37 29.85
N ALA A 307 1.72 1.42 29.35
CA ALA A 307 0.74 0.73 30.19
C ALA A 307 1.42 -0.03 31.34
N ALA A 308 2.56 -0.67 31.09
CA ALA A 308 3.34 -1.33 32.14
C ALA A 308 3.84 -0.34 33.20
N THR A 309 4.32 0.84 32.79
CA THR A 309 4.73 1.92 33.70
C THR A 309 3.55 2.41 34.55
N GLY A 310 2.41 2.71 33.93
CA GLY A 310 1.21 3.17 34.64
C GLY A 310 0.61 2.12 35.58
N LEU A 311 0.61 0.83 35.18
CA LEU A 311 0.19 -0.27 36.05
C LEU A 311 1.14 -0.45 37.24
N CYS A 312 2.44 -0.28 37.03
CA CYS A 312 3.42 -0.28 38.11
C CYS A 312 3.12 0.86 39.11
N ALA A 313 2.86 2.07 38.62
CA ALA A 313 2.45 3.19 39.47
C ALA A 313 1.19 2.85 40.28
N PHE A 314 0.13 2.33 39.65
CA PHE A 314 -1.06 1.91 40.40
C PHE A 314 -0.80 0.82 41.43
N ALA A 315 0.04 -0.17 41.11
CA ALA A 315 0.44 -1.21 42.05
C ALA A 315 1.18 -0.63 43.25
N MET A 316 2.12 0.31 43.03
CA MET A 316 2.80 1.03 44.10
C MET A 316 1.84 1.88 44.94
N ALA A 317 0.89 2.57 44.32
CA ALA A 317 -0.11 3.38 45.01
C ALA A 317 -1.07 2.56 45.87
N ALA A 318 -1.37 1.32 45.46
CA ALA A 318 -2.24 0.39 46.20
C ALA A 318 -1.50 -0.37 47.31
N ALA A 319 -0.19 -0.60 47.17
CA ALA A 319 0.61 -1.37 48.11
C ALA A 319 0.82 -0.63 49.45
N PRO A 320 1.19 -1.35 50.53
CA PRO A 320 1.65 -0.73 51.78
C PRO A 320 2.91 0.12 51.57
N MET A 321 3.00 1.30 52.20
CA MET A 321 4.16 2.19 52.10
C MET A 321 5.29 1.66 52.98
N THR A 322 6.03 0.69 52.47
CA THR A 322 7.16 0.05 53.16
C THR A 322 8.43 0.15 52.34
N THR A 323 9.57 -0.02 52.99
CA THR A 323 10.87 -0.07 52.32
C THR A 323 10.91 -1.09 51.18
N THR A 324 10.27 -2.25 51.33
CA THR A 324 10.22 -3.30 50.30
C THR A 324 9.41 -2.86 49.07
N THR A 325 8.25 -2.22 49.28
CA THR A 325 7.43 -1.67 48.21
C THR A 325 8.18 -0.61 47.43
N TYR A 326 8.93 0.24 48.14
CA TYR A 326 9.77 1.25 47.51
C TYR A 326 10.83 0.61 46.61
N ILE A 327 11.64 -0.31 47.15
CA ILE A 327 12.72 -0.97 46.40
C ILE A 327 12.19 -1.64 45.13
N TRP A 328 11.24 -2.57 45.25
CA TRP A 328 10.80 -3.34 44.09
C TRP A 328 9.90 -2.53 43.14
N GLY A 329 9.14 -1.58 43.68
CA GLY A 329 8.31 -0.68 42.90
C GLY A 329 9.14 0.25 42.01
N THR A 330 10.13 0.94 42.56
CA THR A 330 10.98 1.87 41.77
C THR A 330 11.84 1.13 40.76
N LEU A 331 12.32 -0.08 41.07
CA LEU A 331 13.06 -0.94 40.14
C LEU A 331 12.17 -1.42 38.98
N ALA A 332 10.95 -1.90 39.27
CA ALA A 332 10.01 -2.32 38.25
C ALA A 332 9.55 -1.15 37.37
N TYR A 333 9.30 0.02 37.98
CA TYR A 333 8.97 1.25 37.27
C TYR A 333 10.12 1.66 36.34
N SER A 334 11.36 1.62 36.82
CA SER A 334 12.54 1.96 36.03
C SER A 334 12.74 1.02 34.83
N PHE A 335 12.50 -0.28 35.01
CA PHE A 335 12.52 -1.25 33.92
C PHE A 335 11.46 -0.94 32.84
N ALA A 336 10.21 -0.72 33.26
CA ALA A 336 9.12 -0.38 32.33
C ALA A 336 9.40 0.95 31.60
N ASN A 337 9.95 1.94 32.32
CA ASN A 337 10.34 3.22 31.76
C ASN A 337 11.46 3.10 30.73
N GLY A 338 12.50 2.31 31.02
CA GLY A 338 13.57 2.01 30.07
C GLY A 338 13.03 1.39 28.78
N ALA A 339 12.10 0.43 28.90
CA ALA A 339 11.44 -0.17 27.74
C ALA A 339 10.63 0.86 26.93
N GLY A 340 9.96 1.78 27.61
CA GLY A 340 9.23 2.89 27.01
C GLY A 340 10.12 3.85 26.22
N PHE A 341 11.25 4.27 26.79
CA PHE A 341 12.20 5.13 26.09
C PHE A 341 12.82 4.46 24.86
N ALA A 342 13.13 3.15 24.94
CA ALA A 342 13.62 2.40 23.78
C ALA A 342 12.58 2.29 22.66
N ALA A 343 11.32 1.98 23.01
CA ALA A 343 10.23 1.92 22.04
C ALA A 343 9.96 3.29 21.38
N PHE A 344 10.04 4.36 22.17
CA PHE A 344 9.98 5.73 21.69
C PHE A 344 11.08 6.05 20.68
N ALA A 345 12.35 5.83 21.06
CA ALA A 345 13.49 6.10 20.19
C ALA A 345 13.43 5.27 18.89
N GLY A 346 13.00 4.01 18.97
CA GLY A 346 12.80 3.14 17.80
C GLY A 346 11.74 3.67 16.84
N MET A 347 10.63 4.20 17.38
CA MET A 347 9.57 4.84 16.60
C MET A 347 10.06 6.12 15.89
N VAL A 348 10.88 6.94 16.57
CA VAL A 348 11.47 8.15 15.97
C VAL A 348 12.47 7.79 14.86
N LEU A 349 13.35 6.81 15.10
CA LEU A 349 14.30 6.31 14.09
C LEU A 349 13.60 5.81 12.81
N GLU A 350 12.44 5.17 12.96
CA GLU A 350 11.65 4.70 11.82
C GLU A 350 11.22 5.87 10.93
N MET A 351 10.78 6.98 11.52
CA MET A 351 10.22 8.12 10.81
C MET A 351 11.28 9.02 10.14
N VAL A 352 12.46 9.19 10.74
CA VAL A 352 13.40 10.24 10.32
C VAL A 352 14.53 9.77 9.40
N SER A 353 14.57 8.49 9.01
CA SER A 353 15.74 7.91 8.31
C SER A 353 16.01 8.40 6.89
N GLU A 354 15.13 9.21 6.32
CA GLU A 354 15.29 9.74 4.97
C GLU A 354 15.18 11.27 4.96
N GLY A 355 15.85 11.94 4.02
CA GLY A 355 15.72 13.38 3.78
C GLY A 355 16.92 14.22 4.23
N ALA A 356 16.82 15.54 4.03
CA ALA A 356 17.91 16.49 4.26
C ALA A 356 18.08 16.86 5.75
N ALA A 357 17.05 16.70 6.58
CA ALA A 357 17.01 17.18 7.96
C ALA A 357 17.00 16.06 9.02
N VAL A 358 17.69 14.93 8.78
CA VAL A 358 17.59 13.72 9.63
C VAL A 358 17.87 14.02 11.12
N THR A 359 18.98 14.68 11.43
CA THR A 359 19.40 15.00 12.81
C THR A 359 18.43 15.97 13.47
N THR A 360 18.00 16.97 12.70
CA THR A 360 17.09 18.02 13.11
C THR A 360 15.69 17.47 13.40
N LYS A 361 15.17 16.59 12.54
CA LYS A 361 13.88 15.90 12.73
C LYS A 361 13.90 15.04 13.99
N TYR A 362 14.95 14.25 14.21
CA TYR A 362 15.08 13.46 15.43
C TYR A 362 15.05 14.36 16.67
N SER A 363 15.81 15.45 16.64
CA SER A 363 15.91 16.39 17.76
C SER A 363 14.58 17.11 18.05
N LEU A 364 13.76 17.38 17.04
CA LEU A 364 12.40 17.91 17.21
C LEU A 364 11.53 16.97 18.07
N PHE A 365 11.50 15.68 17.72
CA PHE A 365 10.69 14.70 18.45
C PHE A 365 11.21 14.45 19.87
N VAL A 366 12.53 14.43 20.07
CA VAL A 366 13.13 14.32 21.41
C VAL A 366 12.82 15.55 22.28
N ALA A 367 12.89 16.75 21.70
CA ALA A 367 12.56 17.98 22.44
C ALA A 367 11.09 18.00 22.88
N ALA A 368 10.17 17.56 22.01
CA ALA A 368 8.75 17.42 22.35
C ALA A 368 8.53 16.41 23.49
N SER A 369 9.25 15.28 23.48
CA SER A 369 9.20 14.28 24.56
C SER A 369 9.73 14.82 25.89
N ASN A 370 10.85 15.56 25.88
CA ASN A 370 11.39 16.19 27.09
C ASN A 370 10.42 17.23 27.70
N PHE A 371 9.68 17.94 26.85
CA PHE A 371 8.61 18.82 27.32
C PHE A 371 7.50 18.03 28.03
N ALA A 372 7.14 16.85 27.50
CA ALA A 372 6.16 15.96 28.12
C ALA A 372 6.58 15.46 29.51
N ILE A 373 7.85 15.05 29.65
CA ILE A 373 8.43 14.66 30.94
C ILE A 373 8.35 15.82 31.94
N SER A 374 8.67 17.04 31.49
CA SER A 374 8.73 18.23 32.35
C SER A 374 7.37 18.62 32.93
N TYR A 375 6.33 18.72 32.09
CA TYR A 375 5.00 19.07 32.59
C TYR A 375 4.38 17.92 33.41
N THR A 376 4.64 16.65 33.06
CA THR A 376 4.14 15.50 33.82
C THR A 376 4.74 15.49 35.23
N THR A 377 6.05 15.72 35.35
CA THR A 377 6.73 15.82 36.65
C THR A 377 6.12 16.94 37.51
N ALA A 378 5.75 18.08 36.89
CA ALA A 378 5.08 19.17 37.58
C ALA A 378 3.67 18.77 38.06
N LEU A 379 2.90 18.05 37.25
CA LEU A 379 1.57 17.54 37.61
C LEU A 379 1.64 16.53 38.76
N ASP A 380 2.60 15.59 38.72
CA ASP A 380 2.83 14.63 39.81
C ASP A 380 3.19 15.33 41.11
N GLY A 381 4.02 16.38 41.02
CA GLY A 381 4.36 17.24 42.15
C GLY A 381 3.13 17.94 42.74
N HIS A 382 2.26 18.52 41.92
CA HIS A 382 1.02 19.16 42.40
C HIS A 382 0.04 18.16 43.01
N ALA A 383 -0.04 16.93 42.47
CA ALA A 383 -0.89 15.89 43.00
C ALA A 383 -0.53 15.49 44.44
N SER A 384 0.75 15.64 44.85
CA SER A 384 1.18 15.38 46.24
C SER A 384 0.46 16.26 47.26
N ALA A 385 0.06 17.47 46.87
CA ALA A 385 -0.64 18.43 47.73
C ALA A 385 -2.15 18.19 47.81
N PHE A 386 -2.69 17.22 47.04
CA PHE A 386 -4.12 17.00 46.94
C PHE A 386 -4.68 16.27 48.17
N ARG A 387 -5.57 16.94 48.92
CA ARG A 387 -6.38 16.40 50.03
C ARG A 387 -5.58 15.69 51.14
N GLY A 388 -4.29 16.00 51.31
CA GLY A 388 -3.45 15.42 52.37
C GLY A 388 -3.11 13.94 52.19
N ILE A 389 -3.29 13.38 50.98
CA ILE A 389 -3.00 11.97 50.65
C ILE A 389 -1.50 11.77 50.34
N GLY A 390 -0.74 12.87 50.13
CA GLY A 390 0.72 12.88 50.04
C GLY A 390 1.26 12.06 48.86
N THR A 391 2.35 11.34 49.08
CA THR A 391 3.04 10.54 48.06
C THR A 391 2.13 9.57 47.30
N ARG A 392 1.09 9.00 47.94
CA ARG A 392 0.15 8.10 47.26
C ARG A 392 -0.64 8.80 46.15
N ALA A 393 -0.97 10.08 46.33
CA ALA A 393 -1.70 10.85 45.32
C ALA A 393 -0.83 11.14 44.09
N SER A 394 0.45 11.44 44.27
CA SER A 394 1.40 11.59 43.14
C SER A 394 1.56 10.32 42.34
N ILE A 395 1.74 9.17 43.00
CA ILE A 395 1.91 7.89 42.32
C ILE A 395 0.62 7.50 41.55
N ALA A 396 -0.55 7.70 42.16
CA ALA A 396 -1.82 7.44 41.48
C ALA A 396 -2.06 8.42 40.31
N ALA A 397 -1.64 9.69 40.45
CA ALA A 397 -1.73 10.68 39.39
C ALA A 397 -0.84 10.32 38.20
N ASP A 398 0.40 9.88 38.40
CA ASP A 398 1.30 9.43 37.32
C ASP A 398 0.67 8.28 36.51
N GLY A 399 0.06 7.31 37.21
CA GLY A 399 -0.70 6.23 36.58
C GLY A 399 -1.89 6.76 35.75
N LEU A 400 -2.69 7.67 36.31
CA LEU A 400 -3.84 8.26 35.60
C LEU A 400 -3.41 9.10 34.39
N ILE A 401 -2.36 9.90 34.52
CA ILE A 401 -1.81 10.71 33.44
C ILE A 401 -1.30 9.80 32.32
N THR A 402 -0.61 8.71 32.68
CA THR A 402 -0.14 7.68 31.74
C THR A 402 -1.28 7.05 30.95
N PHE A 403 -2.33 6.57 31.63
CA PHE A 403 -3.50 6.00 30.94
C PHE A 403 -4.33 7.04 30.19
N GLY A 404 -4.35 8.30 30.64
CA GLY A 404 -4.90 9.43 29.90
C GLY A 404 -4.14 9.67 28.60
N GLY A 405 -2.81 9.64 28.65
CA GLY A 405 -1.94 9.67 27.47
C GLY A 405 -2.25 8.53 26.51
N ILE A 406 -2.32 7.29 27.00
CA ILE A 406 -2.68 6.11 26.19
C ILE A 406 -4.06 6.28 25.56
N SER A 407 -5.04 6.82 26.31
CA SER A 407 -6.39 7.08 25.79
C SER A 407 -6.37 8.12 24.67
N ILE A 408 -5.59 9.20 24.80
CA ILE A 408 -5.37 10.19 23.73
C ILE A 408 -4.76 9.50 22.51
N VAL A 409 -3.76 8.63 22.69
CA VAL A 409 -3.17 7.85 21.60
C VAL A 409 -4.22 6.97 20.92
N VAL A 410 -5.01 6.21 21.68
CA VAL A 410 -6.07 5.33 21.14
C VAL A 410 -7.15 6.14 20.42
N ILE A 411 -7.58 7.28 20.98
CA ILE A 411 -8.57 8.18 20.37
C ILE A 411 -8.04 8.78 19.07
N ILE A 412 -6.78 9.23 19.03
CA ILE A 412 -6.14 9.74 17.82
C ILE A 412 -5.98 8.64 16.80
N PHE A 413 -5.57 7.44 17.20
CA PHE A 413 -5.57 6.28 16.31
C PHE A 413 -6.97 5.99 15.78
N ALA A 414 -8.03 6.03 16.61
CA ALA A 414 -9.40 5.79 16.19
C ALA A 414 -9.97 6.89 15.29
N LEU A 415 -9.66 8.16 15.55
CA LEU A 415 -10.12 9.32 14.79
C LEU A 415 -9.35 9.49 13.47
N PHE A 416 -8.04 9.24 13.46
CA PHE A 416 -7.21 9.36 12.27
C PHE A 416 -7.15 8.05 11.45
N LEU A 417 -7.37 6.87 12.04
CA LEU A 417 -7.60 5.59 11.31
C LEU A 417 -9.08 5.30 11.06
N ARG A 418 -10.00 6.23 11.35
CA ARG A 418 -11.23 6.30 10.56
C ARG A 418 -10.82 6.57 9.12
N LYS A 419 -10.54 5.49 8.38
CA LYS A 419 -10.95 5.42 6.98
C LYS A 419 -12.36 6.01 6.98
N LYS A 420 -12.61 7.00 6.12
CA LYS A 420 -13.99 7.33 5.72
C LYS A 420 -14.77 6.02 5.70
N PRO A 421 -15.96 5.90 6.31
CA PRO A 421 -16.77 4.73 6.09
C PRO A 421 -16.88 4.61 4.58
N ALA A 422 -16.21 3.58 4.06
CA ALA A 422 -16.28 3.31 2.64
C ALA A 422 -17.77 3.07 2.39
N ALA A 423 -18.30 3.65 1.32
CA ALA A 423 -19.43 3.02 0.65
C ALA A 423 -19.16 1.50 0.63
N PRO A 424 -20.16 0.63 0.88
CA PRO A 424 -19.95 -0.81 1.01
C PRO A 424 -18.93 -1.25 -0.04
N ALA A 425 -17.78 -1.72 0.43
CA ALA A 425 -16.62 -1.93 -0.43
C ALA A 425 -17.09 -2.80 -1.60
N ALA A 426 -16.94 -2.29 -2.83
CA ALA A 426 -17.13 -3.13 -4.00
C ALA A 426 -16.29 -4.40 -3.79
N ALA A 427 -16.90 -5.58 -3.95
CA ALA A 427 -16.20 -6.85 -3.86
C ALA A 427 -14.92 -6.76 -4.69
N LYS A 428 -13.78 -7.20 -4.15
CA LYS A 428 -12.54 -7.24 -4.94
C LYS A 428 -12.77 -8.21 -6.10
N PRO A 429 -12.06 -8.01 -7.24
CA PRO A 429 -12.29 -8.84 -8.43
C PRO A 429 -12.11 -10.36 -8.21
N LEU A 430 -11.41 -10.75 -7.15
CA LEU A 430 -11.11 -12.15 -6.81
C LEU A 430 -12.02 -12.72 -5.70
N ASP A 431 -13.04 -11.99 -5.25
CA ASP A 431 -13.93 -12.43 -4.16
C ASP A 431 -15.09 -13.33 -4.65
N GLY A 432 -15.03 -13.84 -5.89
CA GLY A 432 -16.05 -14.73 -6.47
C GLY A 432 -17.29 -14.01 -7.02
N ALA A 433 -17.56 -12.80 -6.56
CA ALA A 433 -18.70 -11.98 -7.00
C ALA A 433 -18.35 -10.90 -8.04
N SER A 434 -17.19 -10.99 -8.71
CA SER A 434 -16.74 -9.91 -9.61
C SER A 434 -17.62 -9.78 -10.85
N THR A 435 -18.02 -8.55 -11.14
CA THR A 435 -18.70 -8.15 -12.38
C THR A 435 -17.75 -7.42 -13.34
N ASP A 436 -16.45 -7.55 -13.11
CA ASP A 436 -15.44 -6.81 -13.85
C ASP A 436 -15.29 -7.32 -15.28
N VAL A 437 -15.00 -6.39 -16.18
CA VAL A 437 -14.61 -6.68 -17.57
C VAL A 437 -13.36 -5.88 -17.85
N MET A 438 -12.30 -6.59 -18.23
CA MET A 438 -11.02 -5.99 -18.55
C MET A 438 -10.90 -5.77 -20.06
N ILE A 439 -10.16 -4.76 -20.45
CA ILE A 439 -9.63 -4.64 -21.82
C ILE A 439 -8.11 -4.64 -21.75
N GLN A 440 -7.43 -5.39 -22.62
CA GLN A 440 -6.02 -5.21 -22.88
C GLN A 440 -5.88 -3.94 -23.73
N GLY A 441 -5.35 -2.87 -23.15
CA GLY A 441 -5.29 -1.51 -23.68
C GLY A 441 -4.18 -1.23 -24.70
N PHE A 442 -3.60 -2.26 -25.30
CA PHE A 442 -2.51 -2.19 -26.27
C PHE A 442 -2.48 -3.44 -27.14
N HIS A 443 -1.67 -3.39 -28.19
CA HIS A 443 -1.35 -4.48 -29.10
C HIS A 443 0.10 -4.35 -29.56
N TRP A 444 0.58 -5.31 -30.35
CA TRP A 444 2.01 -5.39 -30.72
C TRP A 444 2.56 -4.09 -31.35
N ASN A 445 1.80 -3.47 -32.25
CA ASN A 445 2.19 -2.25 -32.94
C ASN A 445 2.03 -0.96 -32.11
N SER A 446 1.43 -1.03 -30.91
CA SER A 446 1.20 0.16 -30.07
C SER A 446 2.49 0.88 -29.66
N ALA A 447 3.60 0.14 -29.51
CA ALA A 447 4.92 0.70 -29.17
C ALA A 447 5.51 1.58 -30.28
N SER A 448 5.11 1.35 -31.53
CA SER A 448 5.59 2.11 -32.70
C SER A 448 4.65 3.25 -33.11
N ALA A 449 3.48 3.36 -32.47
CA ALA A 449 2.46 4.34 -32.85
C ALA A 449 2.84 5.80 -32.52
N GLY A 450 3.68 6.00 -31.50
CA GLY A 450 4.03 7.32 -30.96
C GLY A 450 2.87 7.96 -30.18
N GLY A 451 3.04 8.17 -28.87
CA GLY A 451 2.03 8.83 -28.03
C GLY A 451 0.81 7.96 -27.68
N TRP A 452 1.01 6.65 -27.54
CA TRP A 452 -0.04 5.68 -27.18
C TRP A 452 -0.78 6.06 -25.89
N TRP A 453 -0.09 6.67 -24.91
CA TRP A 453 -0.71 7.19 -23.70
C TRP A 453 -1.81 8.22 -23.98
N ASN A 454 -1.66 9.06 -25.00
CA ASN A 454 -2.72 9.98 -25.39
C ASN A 454 -3.91 9.25 -26.03
N THR A 455 -3.68 8.17 -26.79
CA THR A 455 -4.75 7.31 -27.31
C THR A 455 -5.57 6.70 -26.17
N VAL A 456 -4.90 6.16 -25.14
CA VAL A 456 -5.57 5.61 -23.95
C VAL A 456 -6.35 6.71 -23.21
N LYS A 457 -5.72 7.86 -22.96
CA LYS A 457 -6.32 9.02 -22.28
C LYS A 457 -7.60 9.48 -22.99
N ASN A 458 -7.55 9.66 -24.31
CA ASN A 458 -8.67 10.16 -25.10
C ASN A 458 -9.84 9.18 -25.17
N ASN A 459 -9.59 7.88 -24.95
CA ASN A 459 -10.61 6.85 -24.94
C ASN A 459 -11.11 6.47 -23.53
N ALA A 460 -10.61 7.09 -22.46
CA ALA A 460 -10.99 6.73 -21.08
C ALA A 460 -12.52 6.76 -20.85
N ALA A 461 -13.21 7.79 -21.35
CA ALA A 461 -14.67 7.89 -21.27
C ALA A 461 -15.38 6.82 -22.11
N THR A 462 -14.87 6.54 -23.32
CA THR A 462 -15.39 5.48 -24.20
C THR A 462 -15.31 4.13 -23.49
N LEU A 463 -14.18 3.82 -22.85
CA LEU A 463 -13.97 2.56 -22.12
C LEU A 463 -14.99 2.40 -21.00
N LYS A 464 -15.22 3.45 -20.20
CA LYS A 464 -16.25 3.43 -19.16
C LYS A 464 -17.65 3.22 -19.73
N SER A 465 -17.99 3.95 -20.80
CA SER A 465 -19.30 3.86 -21.45
C SER A 465 -19.57 2.50 -22.11
N ALA A 466 -18.51 1.78 -22.46
CA ALA A 466 -18.56 0.41 -23.00
C ALA A 466 -18.76 -0.64 -21.90
N GLY A 467 -18.61 -0.26 -20.63
CA GLY A 467 -18.74 -1.13 -19.48
C GLY A 467 -17.42 -1.71 -18.96
N PHE A 468 -16.27 -1.33 -19.52
CA PHE A 468 -14.97 -1.76 -18.97
C PHE A 468 -14.76 -1.17 -17.58
N THR A 469 -14.22 -1.98 -16.68
CA THR A 469 -13.87 -1.57 -15.31
C THR A 469 -12.38 -1.64 -15.06
N MET A 470 -11.63 -2.34 -15.91
CA MET A 470 -10.18 -2.46 -15.83
C MET A 470 -9.55 -2.30 -17.23
N VAL A 471 -8.34 -1.74 -17.27
CA VAL A 471 -7.53 -1.64 -18.50
C VAL A 471 -6.13 -2.11 -18.19
N TRP A 472 -5.70 -3.19 -18.83
CA TRP A 472 -4.31 -3.65 -18.77
C TRP A 472 -3.46 -2.89 -19.77
N LEU A 473 -2.46 -2.16 -19.27
CA LEU A 473 -1.56 -1.31 -20.03
C LEU A 473 -0.21 -2.01 -20.23
N PRO A 474 0.53 -1.70 -21.31
CA PRO A 474 1.82 -2.33 -21.59
C PRO A 474 2.89 -1.93 -20.54
N PRO A 475 4.05 -2.61 -20.53
CA PRO A 475 5.12 -2.29 -19.59
C PRO A 475 5.49 -0.80 -19.65
N PRO A 476 5.43 -0.06 -18.53
CA PRO A 476 5.57 1.40 -18.55
C PRO A 476 7.03 1.88 -18.51
N SER A 477 7.95 1.02 -18.08
CA SER A 477 9.34 1.37 -17.81
C SER A 477 10.23 1.41 -19.05
N ASP A 478 11.38 2.07 -18.93
CA ASP A 478 12.45 2.05 -19.92
C ASP A 478 12.93 0.63 -20.19
N ALA A 479 13.05 0.30 -21.48
CA ALA A 479 13.39 -1.02 -21.97
C ALA A 479 14.27 -0.95 -23.22
N ALA A 480 15.06 -2.00 -23.45
CA ALA A 480 15.86 -2.14 -24.66
C ALA A 480 15.00 -2.42 -25.90
N ALA A 481 13.98 -3.28 -25.75
CA ALA A 481 12.97 -3.51 -26.78
C ALA A 481 11.83 -2.50 -26.64
N ILE A 482 11.36 -1.96 -27.77
CA ILE A 482 10.32 -0.92 -27.81
C ILE A 482 9.00 -1.38 -27.19
N GLN A 483 8.73 -2.69 -27.20
CA GLN A 483 7.52 -3.29 -26.63
C GLN A 483 7.50 -3.22 -25.09
N GLY A 484 8.64 -3.02 -24.44
CA GLY A 484 8.75 -2.88 -22.98
C GLY A 484 9.23 -4.14 -22.24
N TYR A 485 9.26 -5.30 -22.91
CA TYR A 485 9.56 -6.60 -22.30
C TYR A 485 11.05 -6.92 -22.08
N LEU A 486 11.96 -5.96 -22.34
CA LEU A 486 13.39 -6.09 -21.98
C LEU A 486 13.78 -4.90 -21.08
N PRO A 487 13.32 -4.86 -19.82
CA PRO A 487 13.48 -3.71 -18.95
C PRO A 487 14.96 -3.41 -18.66
N ARG A 488 15.34 -2.13 -18.73
CA ARG A 488 16.68 -1.63 -18.35
C ARG A 488 16.63 -0.89 -17.03
N GLN A 489 15.76 0.12 -16.94
CA GLN A 489 15.64 1.02 -15.81
C GLN A 489 14.19 1.11 -15.33
N LEU A 490 13.88 0.40 -14.24
CA LEU A 490 12.50 0.23 -13.75
C LEU A 490 11.84 1.56 -13.37
N ASN A 491 12.57 2.48 -12.73
CA ASN A 491 11.97 3.73 -12.24
C ASN A 491 11.83 4.84 -13.30
N VAL A 492 12.40 4.63 -14.50
CA VAL A 492 12.25 5.56 -15.63
C VAL A 492 11.00 5.15 -16.40
N LEU A 493 9.96 5.99 -16.39
CA LEU A 493 8.66 5.70 -17.02
C LEU A 493 8.48 6.40 -18.38
N ASN A 494 9.58 6.83 -18.98
CA ASN A 494 9.61 7.24 -20.38
C ASN A 494 9.88 5.99 -21.23
N SER A 495 8.88 5.58 -22.01
CA SER A 495 8.95 4.39 -22.86
C SER A 495 8.55 4.72 -24.29
N SER A 496 8.60 3.75 -25.20
CA SER A 496 8.17 3.94 -26.59
C SER A 496 6.68 4.29 -26.73
N TYR A 497 5.88 4.03 -25.69
CA TYR A 497 4.47 4.39 -25.64
C TYR A 497 4.24 5.88 -25.32
N GLY A 498 5.23 6.59 -24.79
CA GLY A 498 5.18 8.01 -24.46
C GLY A 498 5.95 8.37 -23.19
N THR A 499 5.88 9.65 -22.83
CA THR A 499 6.54 10.21 -21.64
C THR A 499 5.80 9.87 -20.34
N GLU A 500 6.50 9.96 -19.19
CA GLU A 500 5.89 9.78 -17.87
C GLU A 500 4.74 10.76 -17.61
N ALA A 501 4.83 11.98 -18.13
CA ALA A 501 3.77 12.98 -18.01
C ALA A 501 2.49 12.54 -18.76
N GLU A 502 2.64 11.99 -19.96
CA GLU A 502 1.51 11.46 -20.74
C GLU A 502 0.92 10.21 -20.09
N LEU A 503 1.78 9.31 -19.59
CA LEU A 503 1.35 8.15 -18.81
C LEU A 503 0.52 8.59 -17.59
N THR A 504 1.05 9.49 -16.77
CA THR A 504 0.37 10.00 -15.58
C THR A 504 -0.97 10.65 -15.94
N ALA A 505 -1.03 11.39 -17.04
CA ALA A 505 -2.28 11.99 -17.53
C ALA A 505 -3.30 10.93 -18.01
N ALA A 506 -2.85 9.86 -18.66
CA ALA A 506 -3.70 8.75 -19.07
C ALA A 506 -4.27 7.99 -17.87
N LEU A 507 -3.41 7.68 -16.89
CA LEU A 507 -3.80 7.04 -15.64
C LEU A 507 -4.80 7.90 -14.85
N ALA A 508 -4.58 9.21 -14.78
CA ALA A 508 -5.52 10.14 -14.15
C ALA A 508 -6.89 10.14 -14.85
N ALA A 509 -6.91 10.13 -16.19
CA ALA A 509 -8.15 10.10 -16.97
C ALA A 509 -8.94 8.78 -16.75
N LEU A 510 -8.25 7.64 -16.73
CA LEU A 510 -8.88 6.33 -16.44
C LEU A 510 -9.45 6.30 -15.01
N ASN A 511 -8.66 6.69 -14.02
CA ASN A 511 -9.08 6.70 -12.63
C ASN A 511 -10.27 7.65 -12.39
N ALA A 512 -10.32 8.81 -13.07
CA ALA A 512 -11.44 9.74 -13.00
C ALA A 512 -12.76 9.12 -13.51
N GLN A 513 -12.69 8.17 -14.44
CA GLN A 513 -13.85 7.41 -14.93
C GLN A 513 -14.18 6.18 -14.07
N GLY A 514 -13.39 5.92 -13.03
CA GLY A 514 -13.48 4.73 -12.19
C GLY A 514 -13.02 3.45 -12.91
N VAL A 515 -12.26 3.57 -14.00
CA VAL A 515 -11.65 2.45 -14.72
C VAL A 515 -10.25 2.23 -14.17
N LYS A 516 -9.95 1.01 -13.71
CA LYS A 516 -8.71 0.69 -13.00
C LYS A 516 -7.57 0.38 -13.97
N PRO A 517 -6.49 1.18 -14.02
CA PRO A 517 -5.31 0.84 -14.82
C PRO A 517 -4.49 -0.26 -14.14
N ILE A 518 -4.19 -1.31 -14.89
CA ILE A 518 -3.39 -2.47 -14.49
C ILE A 518 -2.05 -2.39 -15.22
N ALA A 519 -0.94 -2.33 -14.48
CA ALA A 519 0.41 -2.27 -15.06
C ALA A 519 0.87 -3.68 -15.46
N ASP A 520 1.53 -3.78 -16.61
CA ASP A 520 2.34 -4.96 -16.94
C ASP A 520 3.66 -4.93 -16.16
N ILE A 521 3.95 -6.01 -15.46
CA ILE A 521 5.04 -6.17 -14.51
C ILE A 521 6.01 -7.23 -15.04
N VAL A 522 7.10 -6.76 -15.66
CA VAL A 522 8.16 -7.60 -16.20
C VAL A 522 9.29 -7.68 -15.17
N VAL A 523 9.29 -8.77 -14.40
CA VAL A 523 10.21 -8.96 -13.26
C VAL A 523 10.88 -10.32 -13.23
N ASN A 524 10.61 -11.20 -14.19
CA ASN A 524 11.37 -12.44 -14.35
C ASN A 524 12.82 -12.17 -14.73
N HIS A 525 13.00 -11.28 -15.70
CA HIS A 525 14.28 -11.04 -16.35
C HIS A 525 14.54 -9.55 -16.54
N ARG A 526 15.80 -9.21 -16.78
CA ARG A 526 16.23 -7.82 -16.99
C ARG A 526 17.46 -7.74 -17.89
N VAL A 527 17.69 -6.60 -18.53
CA VAL A 527 18.91 -6.31 -19.28
C VAL A 527 19.66 -5.12 -18.68
N GLY A 528 20.98 -5.08 -18.85
CA GLY A 528 21.81 -3.95 -18.44
C GLY A 528 21.65 -2.71 -19.33
N THR A 529 22.21 -1.59 -18.91
CA THR A 529 22.11 -0.31 -19.62
C THR A 529 23.27 -0.09 -20.60
N ALA A 530 24.49 -0.45 -20.22
CA ALA A 530 25.68 -0.38 -21.07
C ALA A 530 26.24 -1.77 -21.43
N ASN A 531 25.95 -2.81 -20.64
CA ASN A 531 26.33 -4.19 -20.91
C ASN A 531 25.21 -5.18 -20.53
N TRP A 532 25.56 -6.45 -20.34
CA TRP A 532 24.58 -7.54 -20.19
C TRP A 532 23.85 -7.52 -18.83
N ALA A 533 24.53 -7.10 -17.75
CA ALA A 533 24.03 -7.22 -16.38
C ALA A 533 24.37 -6.01 -15.49
N ASP A 534 24.79 -4.88 -16.07
CA ASP A 534 24.95 -3.60 -15.36
C ASP A 534 23.58 -2.94 -15.12
N PHE A 535 22.77 -3.59 -14.30
CA PHE A 535 21.46 -3.10 -13.95
C PHE A 535 21.58 -1.73 -13.29
N THR A 536 20.86 -0.73 -13.81
CA THR A 536 20.81 0.62 -13.26
C THR A 536 19.38 1.04 -12.96
N ASN A 537 19.17 1.76 -11.86
CA ASN A 537 17.87 2.32 -11.49
C ASN A 537 16.69 1.31 -11.40
N PRO A 538 16.66 0.44 -10.37
CA PRO A 538 17.62 0.32 -9.27
C PRO A 538 18.90 -0.41 -9.71
N THR A 539 20.00 -0.12 -9.02
CA THR A 539 21.31 -0.71 -9.32
C THR A 539 21.49 -2.02 -8.60
N TRP A 540 21.71 -3.09 -9.35
CA TRP A 540 21.99 -4.43 -8.85
C TRP A 540 23.31 -4.89 -9.47
N GLY A 541 24.40 -4.82 -8.70
CA GLY A 541 25.76 -5.00 -9.23
C GLY A 541 26.43 -6.33 -8.87
N GLY A 542 25.78 -7.18 -8.08
CA GLY A 542 26.33 -8.46 -7.66
C GLY A 542 25.92 -9.58 -8.61
N CYS A 543 26.83 -10.48 -8.97
CA CYS A 543 26.48 -11.66 -9.76
C CYS A 543 25.38 -12.52 -9.12
N ASN A 544 25.14 -12.35 -7.81
CA ASN A 544 24.14 -13.07 -7.04
C ASN A 544 22.70 -12.62 -7.31
N THR A 545 22.48 -11.48 -7.99
CA THR A 545 21.13 -11.02 -8.37
C THR A 545 20.63 -11.62 -9.68
N VAL A 546 21.47 -12.42 -10.36
CA VAL A 546 21.11 -13.20 -11.54
C VAL A 546 21.22 -14.68 -11.18
N ALA A 547 20.24 -15.48 -11.60
CA ALA A 547 20.20 -16.90 -11.31
C ALA A 547 21.43 -17.62 -11.90
N LYS A 548 21.97 -18.62 -11.20
CA LYS A 548 23.07 -19.42 -11.75
C LYS A 548 22.57 -20.35 -12.86
N GLY A 549 23.38 -20.54 -13.90
CA GLY A 549 23.00 -21.33 -15.08
C GLY A 549 22.34 -20.49 -16.20
N ASP A 550 22.15 -19.19 -15.95
CA ASP A 550 21.79 -18.16 -16.93
C ASP A 550 22.88 -18.02 -18.02
N GLU A 551 22.55 -17.42 -19.18
CA GLU A 551 23.53 -17.23 -20.27
C GLU A 551 24.66 -16.26 -19.91
N TRP A 552 24.53 -15.48 -18.84
CA TRP A 552 25.64 -14.70 -18.30
C TRP A 552 26.54 -15.58 -17.43
N ALA A 553 27.66 -16.02 -18.00
CA ALA A 553 28.61 -16.92 -17.35
C ALA A 553 29.15 -16.46 -15.97
N THR A 554 29.03 -15.17 -15.64
CA THR A 554 29.45 -14.63 -14.32
C THR A 554 28.34 -14.73 -13.28
N ALA A 555 27.09 -15.03 -13.65
CA ALA A 555 25.97 -15.16 -12.73
C ALA A 555 26.25 -16.21 -11.65
N CYS A 556 26.01 -15.83 -10.40
CA CYS A 556 26.38 -16.61 -9.22
C CYS A 556 25.26 -16.68 -8.16
N GLY A 557 24.02 -16.32 -8.54
CA GLY A 557 22.86 -16.42 -7.67
C GLY A 557 22.44 -17.86 -7.39
N ASN A 558 21.27 -18.01 -6.79
CA ASN A 558 20.65 -19.31 -6.60
C ASN A 558 20.14 -19.89 -7.94
N PRO A 559 19.88 -21.22 -8.02
CA PRO A 559 19.25 -21.78 -9.20
C PRO A 559 17.92 -21.08 -9.47
N ASP A 560 17.57 -20.97 -10.75
CA ASP A 560 16.26 -20.49 -11.13
C ASP A 560 15.15 -21.35 -10.49
N SER A 561 14.11 -20.68 -10.03
CA SER A 561 12.91 -21.30 -9.46
C SER A 561 11.85 -21.64 -10.52
N GLY A 562 12.07 -21.24 -11.78
CA GLY A 562 11.22 -21.57 -12.92
C GLY A 562 12.01 -21.86 -14.19
N GLU A 563 11.37 -21.61 -15.33
CA GLU A 563 12.00 -21.71 -16.65
C GLU A 563 12.86 -20.49 -16.99
N GLY A 564 14.03 -20.71 -17.59
CA GLY A 564 14.89 -19.61 -18.01
C GLY A 564 14.40 -18.86 -19.25
N TYR A 565 14.85 -17.61 -19.41
CA TYR A 565 14.49 -16.74 -20.53
C TYR A 565 15.72 -16.19 -21.27
N ALA A 566 16.12 -16.89 -22.34
CA ALA A 566 17.40 -16.65 -23.01
C ALA A 566 17.64 -15.25 -23.58
N ALA A 567 16.59 -14.44 -23.79
CA ALA A 567 16.74 -13.10 -24.33
C ALA A 567 17.16 -12.04 -23.29
N ALA A 568 17.14 -12.35 -21.99
CA ALA A 568 17.52 -11.44 -20.92
C ALA A 568 18.11 -12.21 -19.73
N ARG A 569 18.54 -11.51 -18.67
CA ARG A 569 19.14 -12.14 -17.50
C ARG A 569 18.06 -12.49 -16.50
N ASP A 570 17.97 -13.75 -16.10
CA ASP A 570 16.97 -14.21 -15.14
C ASP A 570 17.31 -13.75 -13.73
N LEU A 571 16.38 -13.02 -13.10
CA LEU A 571 16.60 -12.40 -11.80
C LEU A 571 16.50 -13.45 -10.68
N ASP A 572 17.45 -13.41 -9.75
CA ASP A 572 17.39 -14.26 -8.56
C ASP A 572 16.45 -13.63 -7.50
N HIS A 573 15.18 -14.02 -7.55
CA HIS A 573 14.15 -13.60 -6.61
C HIS A 573 14.42 -14.05 -5.16
N SER A 574 15.33 -14.99 -4.90
CA SER A 574 15.70 -15.37 -3.54
C SER A 574 16.51 -14.28 -2.82
N GLN A 575 17.11 -13.35 -3.56
CA GLN A 575 17.83 -12.22 -2.99
C GLN A 575 16.87 -11.17 -2.41
N ALA A 576 17.08 -10.80 -1.14
CA ALA A 576 16.24 -9.83 -0.46
C ALA A 576 16.25 -8.43 -1.12
N ILE A 577 17.39 -8.03 -1.70
CA ILE A 577 17.54 -6.75 -2.40
C ILE A 577 16.64 -6.68 -3.64
N VAL A 578 16.59 -7.75 -4.45
CA VAL A 578 15.72 -7.84 -5.63
C VAL A 578 14.26 -7.70 -5.21
N ARG A 579 13.81 -8.45 -4.20
CA ARG A 579 12.42 -8.37 -3.72
C ARG A 579 12.09 -7.00 -3.13
N SER A 580 12.98 -6.42 -2.32
CA SER A 580 12.78 -5.12 -1.68
C SER A 580 12.63 -3.99 -2.71
N ASP A 581 13.49 -3.97 -3.72
CA ASP A 581 13.49 -2.93 -4.74
C ASP A 581 12.28 -3.06 -5.68
N LEU A 582 11.91 -4.29 -6.06
CA LEU A 582 10.71 -4.53 -6.85
C LEU A 582 9.45 -4.10 -6.10
N LYS A 583 9.36 -4.39 -4.79
CA LYS A 583 8.26 -3.91 -3.94
C LYS A 583 8.24 -2.39 -3.84
N THR A 584 9.39 -1.75 -3.69
CA THR A 584 9.52 -0.28 -3.66
C THR A 584 9.10 0.34 -4.98
N TRP A 585 9.52 -0.23 -6.11
CA TRP A 585 9.11 0.22 -7.44
C TRP A 585 7.59 0.13 -7.63
N MET A 586 6.97 -0.99 -7.27
CA MET A 586 5.51 -1.14 -7.34
C MET A 586 4.76 -0.18 -6.37
N ASN A 587 5.18 -0.10 -5.10
CA ASN A 587 4.47 0.68 -4.08
C ASN A 587 4.67 2.19 -4.20
N SER A 588 5.89 2.63 -4.49
CA SER A 588 6.23 4.05 -4.49
C SER A 588 6.16 4.66 -5.89
N ARG A 589 6.67 3.94 -6.91
CA ARG A 589 6.71 4.50 -8.27
C ARG A 589 5.44 4.24 -9.07
N LEU A 590 5.06 2.98 -9.29
CA LEU A 590 3.92 2.66 -10.14
C LEU A 590 2.59 3.13 -9.55
N LYS A 591 2.34 2.88 -8.26
CA LYS A 591 1.16 3.48 -7.60
C LYS A 591 1.24 4.99 -7.50
N GLY A 592 2.45 5.54 -7.34
CA GLY A 592 2.67 6.99 -7.28
C GLY A 592 2.17 7.73 -8.52
N VAL A 593 2.25 7.10 -9.70
CA VAL A 593 1.70 7.64 -10.96
C VAL A 593 0.23 7.25 -11.23
N GLY A 594 -0.35 6.37 -10.40
CA GLY A 594 -1.79 6.09 -10.40
C GLY A 594 -2.20 4.69 -10.88
N PHE A 595 -1.28 3.72 -11.01
CA PHE A 595 -1.65 2.33 -11.26
C PHE A 595 -2.42 1.72 -10.08
N ALA A 596 -3.36 0.83 -10.39
CA ALA A 596 -4.26 0.22 -9.41
C ALA A 596 -4.00 -1.27 -9.20
N GLY A 597 -3.42 -1.98 -10.16
CA GLY A 597 -3.14 -3.42 -10.04
C GLY A 597 -2.09 -3.91 -11.02
N TRP A 598 -1.79 -5.22 -10.96
CA TRP A 598 -0.62 -5.82 -11.57
C TRP A 598 -1.00 -6.98 -12.51
N ARG A 599 -0.40 -6.99 -13.72
CA ARG A 599 -0.33 -8.16 -14.59
C ARG A 599 1.13 -8.61 -14.60
N PHE A 600 1.43 -9.80 -14.11
CA PHE A 600 2.80 -10.31 -14.09
C PHE A 600 3.11 -11.07 -15.38
N ASP A 601 4.20 -10.67 -16.02
CA ASP A 601 4.75 -11.28 -17.22
C ASP A 601 5.54 -12.55 -16.90
N PHE A 602 5.52 -13.53 -17.83
CA PHE A 602 6.36 -14.73 -17.81
C PHE A 602 6.44 -15.43 -16.43
N VAL A 603 5.31 -15.63 -15.76
CA VAL A 603 5.30 -16.11 -14.35
C VAL A 603 5.67 -17.58 -14.18
N LYS A 604 5.91 -18.30 -15.26
CA LYS A 604 6.50 -19.65 -15.25
C LYS A 604 8.02 -19.63 -15.04
N GLY A 605 8.65 -18.46 -15.18
CA GLY A 605 10.09 -18.32 -14.98
C GLY A 605 10.51 -18.09 -13.53
N PHE A 606 9.57 -17.88 -12.60
CA PHE A 606 9.90 -17.77 -11.18
C PHE A 606 8.75 -18.25 -10.29
N ALA A 607 9.06 -18.65 -9.06
CA ALA A 607 8.06 -19.23 -8.16
C ALA A 607 6.90 -18.27 -7.82
N GLY A 608 5.66 -18.79 -7.88
CA GLY A 608 4.45 -18.03 -7.58
C GLY A 608 4.40 -17.50 -6.13
N SER A 609 5.18 -18.10 -5.21
CA SER A 609 5.33 -17.60 -3.84
C SER A 609 5.92 -16.20 -3.76
N TYR A 610 6.76 -15.79 -4.71
CA TYR A 610 7.26 -14.42 -4.78
C TYR A 610 6.18 -13.45 -5.25
N VAL A 611 5.34 -13.86 -6.20
CA VAL A 611 4.15 -13.07 -6.60
C VAL A 611 3.21 -12.88 -5.41
N LYS A 612 2.99 -13.91 -4.59
CA LYS A 612 2.23 -13.78 -3.33
C LYS A 612 2.84 -12.71 -2.41
N GLU A 613 4.15 -12.75 -2.19
CA GLU A 613 4.85 -11.75 -1.36
C GLU A 613 4.61 -10.33 -1.91
N TYR A 614 4.82 -10.15 -3.22
CA TYR A 614 4.62 -8.87 -3.89
C TYR A 614 3.19 -8.37 -3.79
N VAL A 615 2.20 -9.23 -4.04
CA VAL A 615 0.77 -8.89 -3.95
C VAL A 615 0.37 -8.59 -2.51
N THR A 616 0.93 -9.29 -1.52
CA THR A 616 0.64 -9.04 -0.11
C THR A 616 1.15 -7.66 0.31
N ASP A 617 2.41 -7.37 0.02
CA ASP A 617 3.07 -6.11 0.42
C ASP A 617 2.60 -4.90 -0.40
N THR A 618 2.14 -5.13 -1.63
CA THR A 618 1.64 -4.06 -2.51
C THR A 618 0.12 -3.97 -2.54
N SER A 619 -0.64 -4.94 -2.02
CA SER A 619 -2.11 -4.87 -1.91
C SER A 619 -2.82 -4.26 -3.16
N PRO A 620 -2.59 -4.77 -4.38
CA PRO A 620 -3.24 -4.23 -5.58
C PRO A 620 -4.75 -4.43 -5.57
N TRP A 621 -5.47 -3.65 -6.39
CA TRP A 621 -6.88 -3.86 -6.69
C TRP A 621 -7.11 -5.22 -7.37
N PHE A 622 -6.23 -5.57 -8.30
CA PHE A 622 -6.32 -6.79 -9.09
C PHE A 622 -4.92 -7.33 -9.38
N CYS A 623 -4.81 -8.66 -9.45
CA CYS A 623 -3.59 -9.36 -9.85
C CYS A 623 -3.94 -10.47 -10.85
N VAL A 624 -3.19 -10.53 -11.96
CA VAL A 624 -3.22 -11.66 -12.90
C VAL A 624 -1.80 -12.02 -13.34
N GLY A 625 -1.47 -13.30 -13.45
CA GLY A 625 -0.22 -13.77 -14.06
C GLY A 625 -0.42 -14.42 -15.42
N GLU A 626 0.57 -14.30 -16.29
CA GLU A 626 0.65 -15.03 -17.55
C GLU A 626 1.46 -16.32 -17.41
N HIS A 627 0.79 -17.39 -16.97
CA HIS A 627 1.39 -18.72 -16.95
C HIS A 627 1.02 -19.46 -18.24
N TRP A 628 1.68 -19.16 -19.36
CA TRP A 628 1.50 -19.86 -20.62
C TRP A 628 2.38 -21.13 -20.69
N PRO A 629 1.80 -22.35 -20.56
CA PRO A 629 2.59 -23.58 -20.52
C PRO A 629 3.40 -23.81 -21.81
N THR A 630 4.61 -24.36 -21.65
CA THR A 630 5.59 -24.53 -22.74
C THR A 630 5.31 -25.74 -23.64
N ASN A 631 4.75 -26.82 -23.08
CA ASN A 631 4.40 -28.01 -23.84
C ASN A 631 3.23 -27.72 -24.79
N TYR A 632 3.16 -28.38 -25.95
CA TYR A 632 2.05 -28.22 -26.90
C TYR A 632 0.67 -28.39 -26.24
N PHE A 633 -0.30 -27.56 -26.65
CA PHE A 633 -1.69 -27.68 -26.20
C PHE A 633 -2.39 -28.85 -26.89
N ASP A 634 -2.68 -29.91 -26.14
CA ASP A 634 -3.51 -31.01 -26.61
C ASP A 634 -4.98 -30.79 -26.23
N ALA A 635 -5.82 -30.51 -27.23
CA ALA A 635 -7.25 -30.29 -27.04
C ALA A 635 -8.01 -31.57 -26.59
N ASN A 636 -7.42 -32.76 -26.70
CA ASN A 636 -7.98 -33.97 -26.09
C ASN A 636 -7.67 -34.09 -24.60
N ASN A 637 -6.65 -33.37 -24.12
CA ASN A 637 -6.23 -33.35 -22.73
C ASN A 637 -5.94 -31.90 -22.25
N PRO A 638 -6.96 -31.02 -22.25
CA PRO A 638 -6.81 -29.63 -21.78
C PRO A 638 -6.43 -29.56 -20.30
N ASP A 639 -6.65 -30.65 -19.55
CA ASP A 639 -6.39 -30.76 -18.12
C ASP A 639 -4.91 -30.67 -17.76
N ASN A 640 -4.00 -31.02 -18.68
CA ASN A 640 -2.58 -30.84 -18.48
C ASN A 640 -2.22 -29.35 -18.30
N TRP A 641 -2.64 -28.49 -19.24
CA TRP A 641 -2.42 -27.04 -19.13
C TRP A 641 -3.21 -26.44 -17.97
N LYS A 642 -4.46 -26.86 -17.77
CA LYS A 642 -5.28 -26.45 -16.61
C LYS A 642 -4.53 -26.68 -15.29
N SER A 643 -3.95 -27.86 -15.11
CA SER A 643 -3.29 -28.24 -13.85
C SER A 643 -2.02 -27.42 -13.59
N GLN A 644 -1.24 -27.09 -14.62
CA GLN A 644 -0.08 -26.22 -14.49
C GLN A 644 -0.47 -24.79 -14.09
N ILE A 645 -1.49 -24.22 -14.75
CA ILE A 645 -1.99 -22.88 -14.45
C ILE A 645 -2.54 -22.81 -13.02
N ILE A 646 -3.37 -23.78 -12.61
CA ILE A 646 -3.92 -23.84 -11.25
C ILE A 646 -2.81 -24.07 -10.22
N GLY A 647 -1.83 -24.94 -10.52
CA GLY A 647 -0.69 -25.15 -9.64
C GLY A 647 0.11 -23.88 -9.38
N TRP A 648 0.24 -23.01 -10.39
CA TRP A 648 0.84 -21.68 -10.18
C TRP A 648 -0.05 -20.77 -9.32
N VAL A 649 -1.37 -20.73 -9.58
CA VAL A 649 -2.32 -19.97 -8.74
C VAL A 649 -2.27 -20.43 -7.28
N ASP A 650 -2.16 -21.74 -7.04
CA ASP A 650 -2.01 -22.33 -5.70
C ASP A 650 -0.73 -21.89 -5.00
N GLN A 651 0.40 -21.76 -5.72
CA GLN A 651 1.63 -21.20 -5.17
C GLN A 651 1.45 -19.73 -4.73
N THR A 652 0.57 -18.99 -5.41
CA THR A 652 0.17 -17.64 -4.94
C THR A 652 -0.79 -17.68 -3.75
N THR A 653 -1.22 -18.86 -3.30
CA THR A 653 -2.33 -19.08 -2.35
C THR A 653 -3.64 -18.44 -2.81
N GLY A 654 -3.87 -18.38 -4.13
CA GLY A 654 -5.04 -17.76 -4.73
C GLY A 654 -5.13 -16.24 -4.52
N THR A 655 -4.02 -15.55 -4.21
CA THR A 655 -4.01 -14.07 -4.12
C THR A 655 -3.91 -13.40 -5.49
N CYS A 656 -3.57 -14.16 -6.53
CA CYS A 656 -3.52 -13.72 -7.92
C CYS A 656 -4.32 -14.66 -8.82
N ALA A 657 -4.98 -14.12 -9.85
CA ALA A 657 -5.59 -14.91 -10.91
C ALA A 657 -4.55 -15.28 -11.99
N ALA A 658 -4.93 -16.11 -12.96
CA ALA A 658 -4.11 -16.38 -14.13
C ALA A 658 -4.92 -16.25 -15.43
N PHE A 659 -4.25 -15.94 -16.53
CA PHE A 659 -4.85 -16.02 -17.86
C PHE A 659 -5.19 -17.47 -18.21
N ASP A 660 -6.42 -17.69 -18.66
CA ASP A 660 -6.98 -19.02 -18.91
C ASP A 660 -6.57 -19.56 -20.29
N PHE A 661 -5.29 -19.91 -20.44
CA PHE A 661 -4.76 -20.48 -21.68
C PHE A 661 -5.40 -21.83 -22.05
N ALA A 662 -5.91 -22.59 -21.06
CA ALA A 662 -6.60 -23.85 -21.32
C ALA A 662 -7.94 -23.60 -22.04
N THR A 663 -8.75 -22.66 -21.57
CA THR A 663 -10.00 -22.28 -22.25
C THR A 663 -9.73 -21.60 -23.59
N LYS A 664 -8.71 -20.73 -23.67
CA LYS A 664 -8.25 -20.14 -24.95
C LYS A 664 -7.89 -21.22 -25.97
N GLY A 665 -7.16 -22.25 -25.57
CA GLY A 665 -6.79 -23.35 -26.45
C GLY A 665 -7.98 -24.17 -26.93
N LEU A 666 -8.94 -24.44 -26.03
CA LEU A 666 -10.20 -25.07 -26.39
C LEU A 666 -10.97 -24.21 -27.40
N LEU A 667 -11.08 -22.90 -27.17
CA LEU A 667 -11.74 -21.99 -28.11
C LEU A 667 -11.06 -21.98 -29.49
N ASN A 668 -9.73 -21.97 -29.55
CA ASN A 668 -9.00 -22.08 -30.83
C ASN A 668 -9.34 -23.37 -31.57
N ASP A 669 -9.34 -24.50 -30.87
CA ASP A 669 -9.64 -25.80 -31.47
C ASP A 669 -11.10 -25.90 -31.93
N VAL A 670 -12.08 -25.60 -31.06
CA VAL A 670 -13.50 -25.78 -31.40
C VAL A 670 -13.97 -24.82 -32.48
N LEU A 671 -13.45 -23.59 -32.52
CA LEU A 671 -13.80 -22.62 -33.55
C LEU A 671 -13.16 -22.98 -34.90
N THR A 672 -11.97 -23.58 -34.90
CA THR A 672 -11.30 -24.04 -36.13
C THR A 672 -11.94 -25.32 -36.66
N ASN A 673 -12.15 -26.30 -35.79
CA ASN A 673 -12.54 -27.66 -36.16
C ASN A 673 -14.03 -27.95 -36.02
N ASN A 674 -14.84 -26.95 -35.61
CA ASN A 674 -16.29 -27.07 -35.41
C ASN A 674 -16.68 -28.14 -34.35
N ASN A 675 -15.76 -28.51 -33.45
CA ASN A 675 -15.94 -29.58 -32.47
C ASN A 675 -16.27 -29.05 -31.07
N TYR A 676 -17.47 -28.51 -30.90
CA TYR A 676 -17.85 -27.85 -29.64
C TYR A 676 -18.08 -28.81 -28.45
N ALA A 677 -18.08 -30.13 -28.67
CA ALA A 677 -18.16 -31.12 -27.59
C ALA A 677 -17.05 -30.93 -26.55
N ARG A 678 -15.87 -30.44 -26.97
CA ARG A 678 -14.71 -30.20 -26.11
C ARG A 678 -14.87 -29.05 -25.11
N LEU A 679 -15.92 -28.22 -25.23
CA LEU A 679 -16.21 -27.18 -24.25
C LEU A 679 -16.91 -27.72 -22.99
N LYS A 680 -17.29 -29.00 -22.97
CA LYS A 680 -17.90 -29.68 -21.82
C LYS A 680 -16.93 -30.70 -21.24
N ALA A 681 -16.59 -30.55 -19.97
CA ALA A 681 -15.78 -31.52 -19.23
C ALA A 681 -16.61 -32.75 -18.84
N SER A 682 -15.93 -33.81 -18.40
CA SER A 682 -16.55 -35.08 -17.99
C SER A 682 -17.50 -34.94 -16.79
N ASP A 683 -17.29 -33.94 -15.93
CA ASP A 683 -18.17 -33.58 -14.81
C ASP A 683 -19.36 -32.69 -15.22
N GLY A 684 -19.48 -32.38 -16.52
CA GLY A 684 -20.55 -31.59 -17.09
C GLY A 684 -20.36 -30.07 -17.00
N LYS A 685 -19.27 -29.58 -16.39
CA LYS A 685 -18.93 -28.16 -16.30
C LYS A 685 -18.24 -27.67 -17.58
N PRO A 686 -18.08 -26.35 -17.76
CA PRO A 686 -17.20 -25.80 -18.77
C PRO A 686 -15.79 -26.39 -18.68
N ALA A 687 -15.22 -26.86 -19.79
CA ALA A 687 -13.85 -27.32 -19.83
C ALA A 687 -12.84 -26.15 -19.79
N GLY A 688 -11.65 -26.39 -19.24
CA GLY A 688 -10.61 -25.36 -19.01
C GLY A 688 -10.53 -24.91 -17.55
N THR A 689 -9.72 -23.88 -17.24
CA THR A 689 -9.60 -23.42 -15.84
C THR A 689 -10.89 -22.73 -15.37
N ILE A 690 -11.64 -22.10 -16.30
CA ILE A 690 -12.94 -21.45 -16.08
C ILE A 690 -13.98 -22.34 -15.38
N GLY A 691 -13.96 -23.66 -15.58
CA GLY A 691 -14.89 -24.58 -14.90
C GLY A 691 -14.39 -25.11 -13.56
N TRP A 692 -13.09 -24.97 -13.29
CA TRP A 692 -12.44 -25.45 -12.08
C TRP A 692 -12.36 -24.36 -11.01
N TRP A 693 -11.76 -23.22 -11.33
CA TRP A 693 -11.65 -22.07 -10.43
C TRP A 693 -12.04 -20.76 -11.12
N PRO A 694 -13.34 -20.57 -11.42
CA PRO A 694 -13.80 -19.45 -12.23
C PRO A 694 -13.33 -18.08 -11.72
N SER A 695 -13.34 -17.86 -10.40
CA SER A 695 -12.88 -16.60 -9.78
C SER A 695 -11.37 -16.35 -9.83
N ARG A 696 -10.58 -17.27 -10.39
CA ARG A 696 -9.15 -17.10 -10.69
C ARG A 696 -8.83 -17.22 -12.18
N SER A 697 -9.85 -17.33 -13.04
CA SER A 697 -9.68 -17.48 -14.48
C SER A 697 -9.95 -16.16 -15.19
N VAL A 698 -8.90 -15.59 -15.79
CA VAL A 698 -9.00 -14.44 -16.69
C VAL A 698 -9.13 -14.95 -18.11
N THR A 699 -10.35 -14.97 -18.63
CA THR A 699 -10.68 -15.52 -19.95
C THR A 699 -10.48 -14.48 -21.04
N PHE A 700 -9.99 -14.87 -22.21
CA PHE A 700 -9.76 -13.98 -23.33
C PHE A 700 -9.95 -14.73 -24.66
N VAL A 701 -10.23 -13.99 -25.73
CA VAL A 701 -10.34 -14.57 -27.09
C VAL A 701 -8.99 -14.55 -27.78
N ASP A 702 -8.30 -13.42 -27.74
CA ASP A 702 -6.92 -13.21 -28.20
C ASP A 702 -6.28 -12.14 -27.31
N ASN A 703 -4.95 -12.04 -27.35
CA ASN A 703 -4.14 -11.08 -26.63
C ASN A 703 -2.98 -10.59 -27.53
N HIS A 704 -2.01 -9.86 -26.96
CA HIS A 704 -0.87 -9.35 -27.72
C HIS A 704 0.00 -10.44 -28.35
N ASP A 705 0.17 -11.60 -27.70
CA ASP A 705 0.98 -12.69 -28.26
C ASP A 705 0.24 -13.56 -29.26
N THR A 706 -1.05 -13.80 -29.02
CA THR A 706 -1.81 -14.82 -29.75
C THR A 706 -2.45 -14.29 -31.01
N GLY A 707 -3.02 -13.08 -30.97
CA GLY A 707 -3.90 -12.59 -32.02
C GLY A 707 -3.43 -11.32 -32.74
N PRO A 708 -3.89 -11.15 -33.98
CA PRO A 708 -3.43 -10.10 -34.87
C PRO A 708 -3.81 -8.68 -34.38
N SER A 709 -2.91 -7.74 -34.65
CA SER A 709 -3.08 -6.30 -34.40
C SER A 709 -3.80 -5.62 -35.57
N GLU A 710 -4.69 -4.67 -35.26
CA GLU A 710 -5.36 -3.73 -36.19
C GLU A 710 -6.29 -4.36 -37.25
N ALA A 711 -5.90 -5.45 -37.90
CA ALA A 711 -6.67 -6.22 -38.87
C ALA A 711 -6.21 -7.69 -38.88
N CYS A 712 -7.04 -8.58 -39.42
CA CYS A 712 -6.71 -10.01 -39.51
C CYS A 712 -5.37 -10.25 -40.21
N GLY A 713 -4.49 -11.05 -39.61
CA GLY A 713 -3.18 -11.41 -40.15
C GLY A 713 -2.08 -10.33 -40.04
N ASN A 714 -2.37 -9.16 -39.45
CA ASN A 714 -1.37 -8.10 -39.21
C ASN A 714 -0.80 -8.20 -37.78
N GLY A 715 0.46 -7.81 -37.58
CA GLY A 715 1.15 -7.86 -36.29
C GLY A 715 1.47 -9.29 -35.82
N GLN A 716 1.63 -9.46 -34.52
CA GLN A 716 1.87 -10.77 -33.91
C GLN A 716 0.62 -11.66 -34.06
N ASN A 717 0.82 -12.92 -34.48
CA ASN A 717 -0.26 -13.80 -34.93
C ASN A 717 0.05 -15.27 -34.65
N HIS A 718 0.58 -15.57 -33.45
CA HIS A 718 1.11 -16.91 -33.15
C HIS A 718 0.02 -17.98 -33.00
N TRP A 719 -1.15 -17.61 -32.44
CA TRP A 719 -2.21 -18.56 -32.14
C TRP A 719 -3.60 -17.92 -32.11
N PRO A 720 -4.03 -17.30 -33.21
CA PRO A 720 -5.31 -16.59 -33.27
C PRO A 720 -6.49 -17.55 -33.30
N VAL A 721 -7.66 -17.12 -32.81
CA VAL A 721 -8.91 -17.74 -33.29
C VAL A 721 -9.13 -17.41 -34.76
N PRO A 722 -9.90 -18.19 -35.53
CA PRO A 722 -10.27 -17.80 -36.90
C PRO A 722 -10.91 -16.40 -36.91
N CYS A 723 -10.38 -15.47 -37.70
CA CYS A 723 -10.78 -14.06 -37.67
C CYS A 723 -12.30 -13.84 -37.86
N THR A 724 -12.96 -14.68 -38.66
CA THR A 724 -14.40 -14.63 -38.91
C THR A 724 -15.26 -15.14 -37.74
N LYS A 725 -14.62 -15.75 -36.72
CA LYS A 725 -15.29 -16.40 -35.59
C LYS A 725 -14.96 -15.76 -34.23
N VAL A 726 -14.24 -14.64 -34.21
CA VAL A 726 -13.91 -13.88 -32.99
C VAL A 726 -15.14 -13.59 -32.12
N MET A 727 -16.27 -13.22 -32.73
CA MET A 727 -17.52 -12.95 -32.00
C MET A 727 -18.13 -14.17 -31.33
N GLN A 728 -17.90 -15.39 -31.84
CA GLN A 728 -18.32 -16.63 -31.16
C GLN A 728 -17.53 -16.81 -29.86
N GLY A 729 -16.22 -16.53 -29.89
CA GLY A 729 -15.37 -16.50 -28.70
C GLY A 729 -15.85 -15.47 -27.67
N TYR A 730 -16.19 -14.25 -28.11
CA TYR A 730 -16.72 -13.22 -27.21
C TYR A 730 -18.09 -13.57 -26.64
N ALA A 731 -18.98 -14.14 -27.45
CA ALA A 731 -20.26 -14.65 -26.97
C ALA A 731 -20.05 -15.69 -25.85
N TYR A 732 -19.02 -16.54 -25.95
CA TYR A 732 -18.64 -17.47 -24.89
C TYR A 732 -18.12 -16.72 -23.65
N ILE A 733 -16.98 -16.03 -23.74
CA ILE A 733 -16.30 -15.48 -22.54
C ILE A 733 -17.11 -14.38 -21.83
N LEU A 734 -17.94 -13.60 -22.54
CA LEU A 734 -18.75 -12.54 -21.94
C LEU A 734 -20.05 -13.07 -21.30
N THR A 735 -20.49 -14.29 -21.63
CA THR A 735 -21.66 -14.90 -21.00
C THR A 735 -21.31 -15.91 -19.92
N HIS A 736 -20.08 -16.45 -19.91
CA HIS A 736 -19.62 -17.47 -18.97
C HIS A 736 -18.98 -16.87 -17.70
N PRO A 737 -18.76 -17.65 -16.63
CA PRO A 737 -18.05 -17.18 -15.45
C PRO A 737 -16.57 -16.83 -15.76
N GLY A 738 -15.81 -16.38 -14.76
CA GLY A 738 -14.49 -15.80 -14.96
C GLY A 738 -14.50 -14.28 -15.17
N ILE A 739 -13.30 -13.75 -15.39
CA ILE A 739 -13.03 -12.32 -15.59
C ILE A 739 -12.72 -12.10 -17.08
N PRO A 740 -13.70 -11.72 -17.91
CA PRO A 740 -13.49 -11.59 -19.34
C PRO A 740 -12.59 -10.41 -19.68
N THR A 741 -11.65 -10.67 -20.60
CA THR A 741 -10.72 -9.70 -21.15
C THR A 741 -10.95 -9.55 -22.65
N VAL A 742 -11.19 -8.31 -23.07
CA VAL A 742 -11.35 -7.92 -24.46
C VAL A 742 -10.04 -7.39 -25.01
N TYR A 743 -9.72 -7.71 -26.26
CA TYR A 743 -8.51 -7.23 -26.93
C TYR A 743 -8.78 -5.91 -27.65
N TRP A 744 -7.89 -4.91 -27.49
CA TRP A 744 -8.07 -3.57 -28.06
C TRP A 744 -8.38 -3.57 -29.57
N PRO A 745 -7.64 -4.30 -30.44
CA PRO A 745 -7.93 -4.34 -31.87
C PRO A 745 -9.35 -4.81 -32.20
N HIS A 746 -9.85 -5.83 -31.50
CA HIS A 746 -11.20 -6.33 -31.74
C HIS A 746 -12.25 -5.27 -31.41
N TYR A 747 -12.06 -4.49 -30.35
CA TYR A 747 -13.01 -3.46 -29.95
C TYR A 747 -12.94 -2.20 -30.82
N PHE A 748 -11.73 -1.67 -31.05
CA PHE A 748 -11.54 -0.37 -31.68
C PHE A 748 -11.26 -0.41 -33.19
N ASN A 749 -10.66 -1.49 -33.70
CA ASN A 749 -10.15 -1.53 -35.08
C ASN A 749 -10.98 -2.42 -36.01
N TRP A 750 -11.56 -3.52 -35.51
CA TRP A 750 -12.19 -4.54 -36.35
C TRP A 750 -13.68 -4.31 -36.63
N GLY A 751 -14.23 -3.17 -36.19
CA GLY A 751 -15.66 -2.87 -36.34
C GLY A 751 -16.59 -3.72 -35.46
N LEU A 752 -16.04 -4.47 -34.49
CA LEU A 752 -16.81 -5.34 -33.59
C LEU A 752 -17.20 -4.66 -32.26
N GLY A 753 -16.74 -3.43 -32.01
CA GLY A 753 -16.89 -2.73 -30.73
C GLY A 753 -18.33 -2.63 -30.23
N ASN A 754 -19.29 -2.35 -31.11
CA ASN A 754 -20.71 -2.27 -30.72
C ASN A 754 -21.25 -3.64 -30.29
N SER A 755 -20.99 -4.70 -31.05
CA SER A 755 -21.44 -6.05 -30.69
C SER A 755 -20.80 -6.56 -29.40
N ILE A 756 -19.52 -6.24 -29.16
CA ILE A 756 -18.84 -6.56 -27.91
C ILE A 756 -19.46 -5.76 -26.74
N LYS A 757 -19.73 -4.47 -26.94
CA LYS A 757 -20.40 -3.62 -25.95
C LYS A 757 -21.80 -4.14 -25.59
N ASP A 758 -22.56 -4.63 -26.56
CA ASP A 758 -23.89 -5.22 -26.33
C ASP A 758 -23.78 -6.46 -25.43
N LEU A 759 -22.80 -7.33 -25.68
CA LEU A 759 -22.52 -8.50 -24.84
C LEU A 759 -22.06 -8.12 -23.41
N ILE A 760 -21.21 -7.08 -23.27
CA ILE A 760 -20.81 -6.56 -21.95
C ILE A 760 -22.02 -6.00 -21.19
N THR A 761 -22.87 -5.22 -21.88
CA THR A 761 -24.07 -4.63 -21.32
C THR A 761 -25.04 -5.73 -20.85
N LEU A 762 -25.23 -6.75 -21.67
CA LEU A 762 -26.02 -7.93 -21.34
C LEU A 762 -25.47 -8.64 -20.09
N ARG A 763 -24.17 -8.92 -20.04
CA ARG A 763 -23.51 -9.55 -18.88
C ARG A 763 -23.82 -8.79 -17.60
N LYS A 764 -23.67 -7.46 -17.63
CA LYS A 764 -23.89 -6.60 -16.46
C LYS A 764 -25.35 -6.50 -16.07
N ASN A 765 -26.25 -6.34 -17.04
CA ASN A 765 -27.69 -6.24 -16.77
C ASN A 765 -28.27 -7.55 -16.22
N ALA A 766 -27.76 -8.70 -16.67
CA ALA A 766 -28.10 -9.99 -16.09
C ALA A 766 -27.46 -10.22 -14.70
N GLY A 767 -26.54 -9.36 -14.27
CA GLY A 767 -25.80 -9.50 -13.02
C GLY A 767 -24.95 -10.76 -13.00
N LEU A 768 -24.33 -11.11 -14.13
CA LEU A 768 -23.40 -12.23 -14.19
C LEU A 768 -22.10 -11.87 -13.48
N THR A 769 -21.65 -12.76 -12.60
CA THR A 769 -20.39 -12.65 -11.88
C THR A 769 -19.36 -13.68 -12.36
N SER A 770 -18.14 -13.54 -11.85
CA SER A 770 -17.04 -14.48 -12.04
C SER A 770 -17.34 -15.91 -11.60
N GLU A 771 -18.36 -16.17 -10.78
CA GLU A 771 -18.78 -17.52 -10.35
C GLU A 771 -20.21 -17.89 -10.78
N SER A 772 -20.78 -17.17 -11.75
CA SER A 772 -22.10 -17.52 -12.30
C SER A 772 -22.16 -19.01 -12.71
N PRO A 773 -23.12 -19.80 -12.20
CA PRO A 773 -23.19 -21.22 -12.53
C PRO A 773 -23.60 -21.43 -13.98
N VAL A 774 -23.02 -22.44 -14.64
CA VAL A 774 -23.30 -22.79 -16.03
C VAL A 774 -23.99 -24.14 -16.10
N THR A 775 -25.08 -24.21 -16.85
CA THR A 775 -25.73 -25.47 -17.24
C THR A 775 -25.59 -25.65 -18.74
N ILE A 776 -24.73 -26.60 -19.14
CA ILE A 776 -24.49 -26.92 -20.55
C ILE A 776 -25.61 -27.83 -21.06
N LEU A 777 -26.39 -27.33 -22.01
CA LEU A 777 -27.55 -28.02 -22.58
C LEU A 777 -27.18 -28.86 -23.81
N ARG A 778 -26.27 -28.35 -24.64
CA ARG A 778 -25.76 -29.04 -25.84
C ARG A 778 -24.26 -28.75 -26.00
N ALA A 779 -23.50 -29.78 -26.35
CA ALA A 779 -22.09 -29.67 -26.71
C ALA A 779 -21.76 -30.80 -27.69
N GLU A 780 -21.76 -30.50 -28.98
CA GLU A 780 -21.63 -31.45 -30.08
C GLU A 780 -21.01 -30.77 -31.30
N ALA A 781 -20.76 -31.51 -32.39
CA ALA A 781 -20.24 -30.92 -33.62
C ALA A 781 -21.20 -29.84 -34.16
N GLY A 782 -20.69 -28.63 -34.37
CA GLY A 782 -21.47 -27.48 -34.86
C GLY A 782 -22.42 -26.80 -33.86
N LEU A 783 -22.51 -27.25 -32.60
CA LEU A 783 -23.37 -26.62 -31.59
C LEU A 783 -22.79 -26.70 -30.18
N TYR A 784 -22.68 -25.54 -29.54
CA TYR A 784 -22.69 -25.41 -28.09
C TYR A 784 -23.87 -24.55 -27.66
N ALA A 785 -24.58 -24.99 -26.63
CA ALA A 785 -25.64 -24.20 -26.01
C ALA A 785 -25.62 -24.38 -24.48
N ALA A 786 -25.73 -23.27 -23.75
CA ALA A 786 -25.73 -23.26 -22.30
C ALA A 786 -26.65 -22.18 -21.73
N THR A 787 -27.05 -22.36 -20.47
CA THR A 787 -27.67 -21.31 -19.66
C THR A 787 -26.75 -20.94 -18.51
N ILE A 788 -26.69 -19.66 -18.18
CA ILE A 788 -25.82 -19.10 -17.15
C ILE A 788 -26.70 -18.40 -16.11
N ALA A 789 -26.56 -18.84 -14.87
CA ALA A 789 -27.33 -18.39 -13.70
C ALA A 789 -28.86 -18.44 -13.89
N GLY A 790 -29.36 -19.21 -14.86
CA GLY A 790 -30.77 -19.19 -15.27
C GLY A 790 -31.24 -17.86 -15.87
N LYS A 791 -30.32 -16.92 -16.14
CA LYS A 791 -30.61 -15.54 -16.58
C LYS A 791 -30.21 -15.25 -18.02
N VAL A 792 -29.17 -15.93 -18.50
CA VAL A 792 -28.64 -15.79 -19.85
C VAL A 792 -28.63 -17.16 -20.52
N ALA A 793 -29.07 -17.23 -21.77
CA ALA A 793 -28.86 -18.41 -22.61
C ALA A 793 -27.94 -18.02 -23.77
N VAL A 794 -27.02 -18.90 -24.15
CA VAL A 794 -26.07 -18.65 -25.24
C VAL A 794 -26.00 -19.86 -26.15
N LYS A 795 -25.86 -19.58 -27.45
CA LYS A 795 -25.54 -20.52 -28.50
C LYS A 795 -24.31 -20.04 -29.26
N ILE A 796 -23.37 -20.94 -29.55
CA ILE A 796 -22.33 -20.75 -30.57
C ILE A 796 -22.29 -21.98 -31.50
N GLY A 797 -21.98 -21.76 -32.78
CA GLY A 797 -21.96 -22.76 -33.83
C GLY A 797 -23.13 -22.65 -34.82
N ALA A 798 -22.94 -23.23 -36.01
CA ALA A 798 -23.87 -23.06 -37.14
C ALA A 798 -25.22 -23.78 -36.93
N THR A 799 -25.24 -24.91 -36.23
CA THR A 799 -26.44 -25.75 -36.06
C THR A 799 -27.52 -25.02 -35.27
N ALA A 800 -28.75 -24.90 -35.80
CA ALA A 800 -29.86 -24.16 -35.17
C ALA A 800 -30.20 -24.64 -33.75
N TRP A 801 -30.40 -23.69 -32.82
CA TRP A 801 -30.87 -23.95 -31.46
C TRP A 801 -31.48 -22.67 -30.86
N SER A 802 -32.46 -22.82 -29.97
CA SER A 802 -33.03 -21.72 -29.17
C SER A 802 -33.46 -22.24 -27.78
N PRO A 803 -33.48 -21.39 -26.73
CA PRO A 803 -33.85 -21.79 -25.38
C PRO A 803 -35.36 -21.97 -25.14
N GLY A 804 -36.20 -21.74 -26.16
CA GLY A 804 -37.65 -21.89 -26.08
C GLY A 804 -38.37 -20.69 -25.46
N THR A 805 -39.59 -20.91 -24.95
CA THR A 805 -40.46 -19.87 -24.38
C THR A 805 -39.89 -19.25 -23.10
N GLY A 806 -40.10 -17.95 -22.88
CA GLY A 806 -39.64 -17.23 -21.68
C GLY A 806 -38.28 -16.54 -21.82
N TRP A 807 -37.66 -16.64 -23.00
CA TRP A 807 -36.37 -16.04 -23.30
C TRP A 807 -36.50 -15.01 -24.42
N THR A 808 -35.87 -13.85 -24.25
CA THR A 808 -35.84 -12.78 -25.25
C THR A 808 -34.46 -12.69 -25.89
N LEU A 809 -34.41 -12.72 -27.23
CA LEU A 809 -33.15 -12.56 -27.96
C LEU A 809 -32.58 -11.18 -27.67
N ALA A 810 -31.35 -11.14 -27.18
CA ALA A 810 -30.70 -9.92 -26.71
C ALA A 810 -29.48 -9.55 -27.56
N ALA A 811 -28.77 -10.51 -28.15
CA ALA A 811 -27.69 -10.28 -29.11
C ALA A 811 -27.56 -11.46 -30.08
N SER A 812 -27.17 -11.21 -31.33
CA SER A 812 -26.92 -12.27 -32.32
C SER A 812 -25.97 -11.79 -33.42
N GLY A 813 -25.30 -12.74 -34.06
CA GLY A 813 -24.53 -12.54 -35.27
C GLY A 813 -24.20 -13.87 -35.94
N THR A 814 -23.15 -13.90 -36.76
CA THR A 814 -22.74 -15.12 -37.47
C THR A 814 -22.45 -16.26 -36.51
N ASP A 815 -23.33 -17.27 -36.53
CA ASP A 815 -23.26 -18.50 -35.72
C ASP A 815 -23.15 -18.27 -34.21
N TYR A 816 -23.70 -17.17 -33.69
CA TYR A 816 -23.93 -17.01 -32.26
C TYR A 816 -25.24 -16.29 -31.96
N SER A 817 -25.84 -16.61 -30.82
CA SER A 817 -27.05 -15.94 -30.33
C SER A 817 -27.09 -16.00 -28.80
N VAL A 818 -27.54 -14.91 -28.17
CA VAL A 818 -27.62 -14.76 -26.72
C VAL A 818 -29.01 -14.23 -26.35
N TRP A 819 -29.64 -14.85 -25.37
CA TRP A 819 -30.95 -14.49 -24.85
C TRP A 819 -30.88 -14.14 -23.37
N THR A 820 -31.85 -13.39 -22.88
CA THR A 820 -32.05 -13.11 -21.45
C THR A 820 -33.43 -13.56 -20.99
N SER A 821 -33.54 -14.04 -19.75
CA SER A 821 -34.82 -14.40 -19.13
C SER A 821 -35.44 -13.15 -18.46
N GLY A 822 -36.72 -12.88 -18.69
CA GLY A 822 -37.35 -11.61 -18.32
C GLY A 822 -37.36 -11.28 -16.82
N SER A 823 -36.57 -10.28 -16.42
CA SER A 823 -36.99 -9.14 -15.58
C SER A 823 -35.91 -8.03 -15.56
N THR A 824 -35.79 -7.25 -16.63
CA THR A 824 -35.22 -5.89 -16.56
C THR A 824 -36.07 -4.95 -17.45
N PRO A 825 -36.58 -3.82 -16.92
CA PRO A 825 -37.41 -2.90 -17.69
C PRO A 825 -36.58 -2.21 -18.79
N PRO A 826 -37.17 -1.85 -19.94
CA PRO A 826 -36.55 -0.90 -20.86
C PRO A 826 -36.26 0.43 -20.14
N PRO A 827 -35.26 1.22 -20.57
CA PRO A 827 -35.01 2.55 -20.01
C PRO A 827 -36.30 3.37 -20.01
N THR A 828 -36.73 3.83 -18.85
CA THR A 828 -37.88 4.72 -18.70
C THR A 828 -37.68 5.98 -19.53
N GLY A 829 -38.54 6.21 -20.53
CA GLY A 829 -38.83 7.57 -21.03
C GLY A 829 -38.82 7.80 -22.54
N THR A 830 -38.49 6.83 -23.40
CA THR A 830 -38.50 7.04 -24.86
C THR A 830 -39.64 6.29 -25.54
N THR A 831 -40.68 7.02 -25.95
CA THR A 831 -41.83 6.47 -26.68
C THR A 831 -41.81 6.83 -28.16
N ALA A 832 -42.39 5.97 -29.00
CA ALA A 832 -42.75 6.22 -30.39
C ALA A 832 -44.27 6.09 -30.55
N ASN A 833 -44.85 6.80 -31.52
CA ASN A 833 -46.29 6.74 -31.78
C ASN A 833 -46.60 5.58 -32.74
N VAL A 834 -47.60 4.76 -32.39
CA VAL A 834 -48.09 3.69 -33.25
C VAL A 834 -49.58 3.88 -33.50
N GLU A 835 -49.96 4.10 -34.76
CA GLU A 835 -51.35 4.06 -35.20
C GLU A 835 -51.75 2.61 -35.49
N PHE A 836 -52.66 2.07 -34.71
CA PHE A 836 -53.22 0.74 -34.93
C PHE A 836 -54.49 0.84 -35.79
N VAL A 837 -54.54 0.04 -36.85
CA VAL A 837 -55.62 0.02 -37.83
C VAL A 837 -56.17 -1.40 -37.94
N CYS A 838 -57.45 -1.56 -37.65
CA CYS A 838 -58.18 -2.82 -37.77
C CYS A 838 -59.27 -2.71 -38.84
N ASN A 839 -59.03 -3.30 -40.01
CA ASN A 839 -59.97 -3.37 -41.11
C ASN A 839 -61.00 -4.51 -40.90
N ASN A 840 -62.16 -4.41 -41.55
CA ASN A 840 -63.23 -5.42 -41.52
C ASN A 840 -63.75 -5.78 -40.11
N GLY A 841 -63.64 -4.85 -39.15
CA GLY A 841 -64.12 -5.00 -37.79
C GLY A 841 -65.63 -4.76 -37.66
N THR A 842 -66.46 -5.56 -38.31
CA THR A 842 -67.93 -5.45 -38.18
C THR A 842 -68.38 -5.78 -36.76
N THR A 843 -69.19 -4.93 -36.14
CA THR A 843 -69.64 -5.06 -34.74
C THR A 843 -71.16 -5.07 -34.65
N VAL A 844 -71.70 -5.77 -33.65
CA VAL A 844 -73.10 -5.65 -33.24
C VAL A 844 -73.27 -4.57 -32.17
N MET A 845 -74.52 -4.12 -31.94
CA MET A 845 -74.80 -3.12 -30.91
C MET A 845 -74.26 -3.57 -29.54
N GLY A 846 -73.47 -2.73 -28.89
CA GLY A 846 -72.79 -3.03 -27.62
C GLY A 846 -71.38 -3.62 -27.74
N GLN A 847 -70.86 -3.82 -28.96
CA GLN A 847 -69.51 -4.32 -29.21
C GLN A 847 -68.58 -3.22 -29.77
N ASN A 848 -67.33 -3.16 -29.31
CA ASN A 848 -66.28 -2.24 -29.79
C ASN A 848 -65.02 -3.01 -30.19
N VAL A 849 -64.15 -2.38 -31.00
CA VAL A 849 -62.85 -2.94 -31.40
C VAL A 849 -61.73 -2.38 -30.53
N TYR A 850 -60.83 -3.24 -30.11
CA TYR A 850 -59.67 -2.95 -29.28
C TYR A 850 -58.40 -3.54 -29.87
N VAL A 851 -57.24 -3.02 -29.43
CA VAL A 851 -55.93 -3.63 -29.64
C VAL A 851 -55.34 -4.13 -28.32
N THR A 852 -54.78 -5.33 -28.38
CA THR A 852 -53.99 -5.96 -27.30
C THR A 852 -52.76 -6.65 -27.90
N GLY A 853 -51.72 -6.87 -27.10
CA GLY A 853 -50.44 -7.33 -27.59
C GLY A 853 -49.47 -7.80 -26.51
N SER A 854 -48.23 -8.09 -26.92
CA SER A 854 -47.21 -8.75 -26.11
C SER A 854 -46.55 -7.89 -25.03
N ILE A 855 -46.89 -6.61 -24.94
CA ILE A 855 -46.31 -5.65 -23.98
C ILE A 855 -47.37 -5.10 -23.03
N THR A 856 -46.94 -4.56 -21.90
CA THR A 856 -47.81 -4.01 -20.85
C THR A 856 -48.70 -2.88 -21.35
N GLU A 857 -48.17 -2.01 -22.23
CA GLU A 857 -48.90 -0.90 -22.84
C GLU A 857 -50.08 -1.37 -23.70
N LEU A 858 -50.03 -2.62 -24.18
CA LEU A 858 -51.09 -3.32 -24.89
C LEU A 858 -51.71 -4.46 -24.06
N SER A 859 -51.60 -4.37 -22.73
CA SER A 859 -52.25 -5.27 -21.76
C SER A 859 -51.82 -6.74 -21.81
N THR A 860 -50.65 -7.08 -22.38
CA THR A 860 -50.06 -8.44 -22.35
C THR A 860 -51.06 -9.55 -22.72
N TRP A 861 -51.78 -9.38 -23.82
CA TRP A 861 -52.84 -10.28 -24.29
C TRP A 861 -54.05 -10.46 -23.36
N SER A 862 -54.14 -9.70 -22.26
CA SER A 862 -55.30 -9.73 -21.38
C SER A 862 -56.48 -9.09 -22.10
N GLY A 863 -57.57 -9.82 -22.31
CA GLY A 863 -58.75 -9.26 -22.98
C GLY A 863 -59.65 -8.42 -22.06
N THR A 864 -59.04 -7.63 -21.18
CA THR A 864 -59.73 -6.93 -20.08
C THR A 864 -60.00 -5.46 -20.40
N ALA A 865 -60.53 -4.71 -19.43
CA ALA A 865 -60.87 -3.29 -19.57
C ALA A 865 -59.66 -2.35 -19.79
N THR A 866 -58.43 -2.87 -19.68
CA THR A 866 -57.19 -2.11 -19.95
C THR A 866 -56.80 -2.08 -21.43
N ASN A 867 -57.50 -2.84 -22.28
CA ASN A 867 -57.26 -2.85 -23.71
C ASN A 867 -57.49 -1.48 -24.35
N LYS A 868 -56.65 -1.16 -25.33
CA LYS A 868 -56.66 0.13 -26.01
C LYS A 868 -57.77 0.15 -27.05
N ILE A 869 -58.80 0.97 -26.82
CA ILE A 869 -59.98 1.06 -27.68
C ILE A 869 -59.65 1.74 -29.02
N LEU A 870 -60.26 1.30 -30.12
CA LEU A 870 -60.14 1.96 -31.42
C LEU A 870 -61.42 2.73 -31.73
N SER A 871 -61.32 3.78 -32.54
CA SER A 871 -62.46 4.57 -33.01
C SER A 871 -62.82 4.21 -34.45
N PRO A 872 -64.12 4.12 -34.82
CA PRO A 872 -64.51 3.89 -36.21
C PRO A 872 -64.30 5.17 -37.01
N THR A 873 -63.52 5.11 -38.11
CA THR A 873 -63.27 6.28 -38.98
C THR A 873 -64.04 6.19 -40.30
N ALA A 874 -64.04 5.00 -40.91
CA ALA A 874 -64.88 4.63 -42.06
C ALA A 874 -65.32 3.18 -41.85
N TYR A 875 -66.39 2.99 -41.06
CA TYR A 875 -66.86 1.65 -40.66
C TYR A 875 -66.98 0.73 -41.89
N PRO A 876 -66.41 -0.51 -41.87
CA PRO A 876 -65.94 -1.27 -40.69
C PRO A 876 -64.43 -1.13 -40.37
N THR A 877 -63.79 0.00 -40.68
CA THR A 877 -62.39 0.28 -40.31
C THR A 877 -62.29 1.06 -38.99
N TRP A 878 -61.41 0.58 -38.10
CA TRP A 878 -61.20 1.14 -36.76
C TRP A 878 -59.74 1.55 -36.56
N ARG A 879 -59.49 2.71 -35.95
CA ARG A 879 -58.15 3.29 -35.78
C ARG A 879 -57.96 4.01 -34.44
N ALA A 880 -56.75 3.97 -33.91
CA ALA A 880 -56.29 4.87 -32.85
C ALA A 880 -54.76 4.86 -32.74
N THR A 881 -54.19 5.96 -32.26
CA THR A 881 -52.73 6.12 -32.06
C THR A 881 -52.39 6.07 -30.58
N TYR A 882 -51.36 5.29 -30.24
CA TYR A 882 -50.87 5.13 -28.88
C TYR A 882 -49.35 5.27 -28.80
N ALA A 883 -48.86 5.84 -27.71
CA ALA A 883 -47.44 5.87 -27.39
C ALA A 883 -46.99 4.47 -26.95
N MET A 884 -45.98 3.95 -27.63
CA MET A 884 -45.38 2.64 -27.40
C MET A 884 -43.89 2.80 -27.11
N PRO A 885 -43.25 1.87 -26.40
CA PRO A 885 -41.80 1.90 -26.21
C PRO A 885 -41.07 1.98 -27.55
N ALA A 886 -40.13 2.92 -27.70
CA ALA A 886 -39.38 3.08 -28.94
C ALA A 886 -38.45 1.87 -29.21
N ASN A 887 -38.08 1.66 -30.48
CA ASN A 887 -37.21 0.56 -30.94
C ASN A 887 -37.61 -0.85 -30.43
N THR A 888 -38.90 -1.08 -30.21
CA THR A 888 -39.44 -2.31 -29.65
C THR A 888 -40.23 -3.09 -30.70
N SER A 889 -39.99 -4.40 -30.78
CA SER A 889 -40.83 -5.31 -31.58
C SER A 889 -42.03 -5.73 -30.75
N ILE A 890 -43.23 -5.43 -31.25
CA ILE A 890 -44.50 -5.65 -30.55
C ILE A 890 -45.35 -6.60 -31.38
N GLN A 891 -45.76 -7.71 -30.78
CA GLN A 891 -46.82 -8.53 -31.35
C GLN A 891 -48.18 -8.04 -30.86
N TRP A 892 -49.19 -8.00 -31.74
CA TRP A 892 -50.50 -7.47 -31.42
C TRP A 892 -51.64 -8.09 -32.26
N LYS A 893 -52.87 -7.95 -31.78
CA LYS A 893 -54.10 -8.36 -32.49
C LYS A 893 -55.25 -7.37 -32.29
N CYS A 894 -56.14 -7.34 -33.28
CA CYS A 894 -57.46 -6.75 -33.17
C CYS A 894 -58.39 -7.69 -32.38
N VAL A 895 -59.18 -7.14 -31.47
CA VAL A 895 -60.16 -7.91 -30.68
C VAL A 895 -61.47 -7.14 -30.60
N LYS A 896 -62.59 -7.81 -30.87
CA LYS A 896 -63.93 -7.25 -30.62
C LYS A 896 -64.36 -7.64 -29.21
N ARG A 897 -64.87 -6.68 -28.43
CA ARG A 897 -65.33 -6.93 -27.06
C ARG A 897 -66.73 -6.35 -26.83
N ASP A 898 -67.61 -7.14 -26.20
CA ASP A 898 -68.96 -6.70 -25.82
C ASP A 898 -69.02 -6.17 -24.37
N GLY A 899 -70.18 -5.65 -23.97
CA GLY A 899 -70.42 -5.13 -22.62
C GLY A 899 -70.36 -6.17 -21.49
N ALA A 900 -70.44 -7.48 -21.81
CA ALA A 900 -70.28 -8.58 -20.85
C ALA A 900 -68.80 -9.03 -20.73
N GLY A 901 -67.92 -8.52 -21.60
CA GLY A 901 -66.50 -8.84 -21.61
C GLY A 901 -66.11 -10.02 -22.50
N ASN A 902 -67.02 -10.54 -23.33
CA ASN A 902 -66.69 -11.60 -24.29
C ASN A 902 -65.82 -11.05 -25.41
N LEU A 903 -64.89 -11.87 -25.91
CA LEU A 903 -63.87 -11.46 -26.87
C LEU A 903 -63.95 -12.28 -28.14
N VAL A 904 -63.93 -11.60 -29.28
CA VAL A 904 -63.72 -12.22 -30.60
C VAL A 904 -62.38 -11.75 -31.13
N TRP A 905 -61.42 -12.66 -31.16
CA TRP A 905 -60.06 -12.40 -31.63
C TRP A 905 -60.00 -12.39 -33.15
N GLN A 906 -59.14 -11.54 -33.71
CA GLN A 906 -58.70 -11.65 -35.09
C GLN A 906 -58.14 -13.06 -35.38
N GLY A 907 -58.55 -13.63 -36.50
CA GLY A 907 -58.08 -14.93 -36.98
C GLY A 907 -56.59 -14.92 -37.38
N GLY A 908 -56.01 -16.12 -37.55
CA GLY A 908 -54.61 -16.27 -38.00
C GLY A 908 -53.55 -15.99 -36.91
N GLY A 909 -52.30 -15.80 -37.34
CA GLY A 909 -51.16 -15.52 -36.47
C GLY A 909 -51.18 -14.12 -35.85
N ASN A 910 -50.22 -13.81 -34.97
CA ASN A 910 -50.07 -12.48 -34.39
C ASN A 910 -49.52 -11.49 -35.43
N ASN A 911 -50.04 -10.27 -35.47
CA ASN A 911 -49.42 -9.20 -36.24
C ASN A 911 -48.17 -8.71 -35.48
N THR A 912 -47.17 -8.20 -36.20
CA THR A 912 -45.95 -7.64 -35.60
C THR A 912 -45.75 -6.22 -36.10
N VAL A 913 -45.35 -5.32 -35.21
CA VAL A 913 -44.89 -3.97 -35.55
C VAL A 913 -43.57 -3.70 -34.83
N ASN A 914 -42.58 -3.17 -35.55
CA ASN A 914 -41.35 -2.67 -34.96
C ASN A 914 -41.48 -1.16 -34.84
N THR A 915 -41.55 -0.65 -33.61
CA THR A 915 -41.69 0.79 -33.38
C THR A 915 -40.40 1.50 -33.80
N PRO A 916 -40.47 2.71 -34.38
CA PRO A 916 -39.29 3.48 -34.74
C PRO A 916 -38.55 4.00 -33.49
N ALA A 917 -37.46 4.74 -33.73
CA ALA A 917 -36.75 5.46 -32.68
C ALA A 917 -37.68 6.47 -31.96
N ALA A 918 -37.24 6.96 -30.80
CA ALA A 918 -37.99 7.88 -29.95
C ALA A 918 -38.51 9.09 -30.74
N GLY A 919 -39.80 9.42 -30.59
CA GLY A 919 -40.45 10.51 -31.33
C GLY A 919 -40.87 10.16 -32.77
N GLY A 920 -40.50 9.00 -33.30
CA GLY A 920 -40.97 8.50 -34.58
C GLY A 920 -42.44 8.04 -34.54
N SER A 921 -43.06 7.92 -35.71
CA SER A 921 -44.44 7.43 -35.88
C SER A 921 -44.50 6.30 -36.91
N ILE A 922 -45.34 5.30 -36.69
CA ILE A 922 -45.59 4.21 -37.64
C ILE A 922 -47.06 3.78 -37.61
N THR A 923 -47.60 3.36 -38.74
CA THR A 923 -48.95 2.77 -38.83
C THR A 923 -48.85 1.25 -38.96
N ALA A 924 -49.55 0.53 -38.08
CA ALA A 924 -49.65 -0.92 -38.08
C ALA A 924 -51.08 -1.33 -38.48
N THR A 925 -51.20 -2.06 -39.59
CA THR A 925 -52.51 -2.44 -40.16
C THR A 925 -52.76 -3.94 -40.08
N ALA A 926 -53.96 -4.31 -39.69
CA ALA A 926 -54.46 -5.67 -39.60
C ALA A 926 -55.92 -5.75 -40.10
N SER A 927 -56.42 -6.95 -40.38
CA SER A 927 -57.82 -7.21 -40.76
C SER A 927 -58.37 -8.37 -39.94
N PHE A 928 -59.62 -8.25 -39.49
CA PHE A 928 -60.36 -9.34 -38.85
C PHE A 928 -60.53 -10.56 -39.74
#